data_AF-G2I3K1-F1
#
_entry.id   AF-G2I3K1-F1
#
_cell.length_a   1.000
_cell.length_b   1.000
_cell.length_c   1.000
_cell.angle_alpha   90.00
_cell.angle_beta   90.00
_cell.angle_gamma   90.00
#
_symmetry.space_group_name_H-M   'P 1'
#
loop_
_entity.id
_entity.type
_entity.pdbx_description
1 polymer ?
#
loop_
_entity_poly.entity_id
_entity_poly.type
_entity_poly.pdbx_seq_one_letter_code
_entity_poly.pdbx_strand_id
1 'polypeptide(L)'
;MELETREYTAQTGRIIKAAQSGRLLLNQGYYWLGQHNLPKARETIQRALSIEPDNNEAIFLLGRAQMAEGQPKLASATLNRLIHNGGAAGLVSDLKAQIEAGPVDPKALAEARALVASGKMMPAMFKYKALFKNGDPPPDLAMEYYRVLGATILGYQEARTKLAAWVARNPRDLDAKLMLDRILTYRASSRDEGLEGLRQLTRSHASAGIRDGAMAAWRDVLLWEPITGPTIPLYNEWLGMHPDDKEIIDRLHKAQETQNTIDAANYRQHGYELLAGRNLEGAAAEFHRALAINAHDADSLGGLGLVAQGRQQAALARQYFQQAMEMDPDSAPHWRAAIKAMESGGGGMDPLVARIIQAINSGRYDAAQTDLAQLAHRGNTVTLMSLKGMLERRQGHLAEAEHLYREILRRVPGNADALFNLGGILIETGREPEAQDIIVRLHHVRPDLARHLEVADLSAQSDRTRNNNEKLQLLNRALAMAPADPWVRLKLAHALDEAGNHAQAQAVMDGVTSGRSVTAEDLQAAIIYAMGRHDLARAEQLMARMPAGSQSPGIARVAEQIELARRIQELNRAPRAPNALLMALADRPDPTGERGMRIANALLDRHAPQDAQQVLAEEERLTQPPQPSQLLAYAGVYLRLHSSIDATRCLNGFDAIAQVRPADITADQREIRNQIAIGLAIMTADGFDRYGQTAQAYQVLAPVLQAHPDSVEAHLAMGRVYQTRNLARRALEEDQVALRLKPHNIYALAAAARDAGGLHQMAAAKAYSTQLAQEDPDGPMSWEVRSDIERIEGNTRLQLVDVEHARHAQCTLDGEGICAEPQHESFLPDYRWPEIDSNYINLHGATLPASYHYIPEDDGPEAMDRQIVYLRDSVSPQIDANTFVRSRTGIAGLGQLTEFAVPITGTLPFESWEHRLSFSVIPTFLFTGNPLGNSYSEHEYGTDAVNKPMPGYAHHNYMQGVGLSLNYVNHWFAADVGSSPLGFPITNVVGGVEFSPRLTRNLGLRISGGRRMVTDSELSYAGERDPGTGKLWGGVTRMFGHGALEWSEPTWNVYAGGGFAYLGGTHVIGNTEAEASAGGSATVWQMHDRQWLRVGLDLMYFGYKRDTYFFTWGQGGYFSPQQYYGAMVPVEWSGHNKRWTWFLRGEAGFQHYHSNGAPYYPKDSNLQALSVADQPDYYGDEGASGLAGNVHGRIVYQFTHRLRVGMEGGYSRAGNWSETSGMWMAHYAFDGQ
;
A
#
# COMPACT_ATOMS: atom_id res chain seq x y z
N MET A 1 20.23 -85.79 -49.82
CA MET A 1 20.43 -85.26 -48.46
C MET A 1 21.47 -84.13 -48.42
N GLU A 2 22.79 -84.38 -48.52
CA GLU A 2 23.79 -83.31 -48.30
C GLU A 2 23.75 -82.14 -49.30
N LEU A 3 23.30 -82.36 -50.53
CA LEU A 3 23.09 -81.28 -51.51
C LEU A 3 21.88 -80.41 -51.12
N GLU A 4 20.75 -81.04 -50.80
CA GLU A 4 19.51 -80.34 -50.39
C GLU A 4 19.70 -79.53 -49.11
N THR A 5 20.43 -80.04 -48.11
CA THR A 5 20.70 -79.26 -46.88
C THR A 5 21.65 -78.10 -47.13
N ARG A 6 22.58 -78.18 -48.09
CA ARG A 6 23.43 -77.06 -48.50
C ARG A 6 22.66 -76.00 -49.28
N GLU A 7 21.75 -76.38 -50.18
CA GLU A 7 20.88 -75.42 -50.87
C GLU A 7 19.91 -74.74 -49.92
N TYR A 8 19.27 -75.49 -49.00
CA TYR A 8 18.31 -74.95 -48.04
C TYR A 8 18.95 -73.95 -47.06
N THR A 9 20.15 -74.25 -46.55
CA THR A 9 20.92 -73.33 -45.69
C THR A 9 21.48 -72.13 -46.46
N ALA A 10 21.86 -72.30 -47.72
CA ALA A 10 22.22 -71.17 -48.59
C ALA A 10 21.01 -70.26 -48.89
N GLN A 11 19.81 -70.83 -49.05
CA GLN A 11 18.57 -70.05 -49.15
C GLN A 11 18.24 -69.30 -47.86
N THR A 12 18.23 -69.95 -46.69
CA THR A 12 17.94 -69.26 -45.42
C THR A 12 18.98 -68.16 -45.13
N GLY A 13 20.27 -68.42 -45.36
CA GLY A 13 21.31 -67.41 -45.22
C GLY A 13 21.15 -66.20 -46.17
N ARG A 14 20.65 -66.42 -47.39
CA ARG A 14 20.29 -65.34 -48.33
C ARG A 14 19.05 -64.58 -47.87
N ILE A 15 17.99 -65.26 -47.42
CA ILE A 15 16.75 -64.64 -46.93
C ILE A 15 17.02 -63.78 -45.70
N ILE A 16 17.82 -64.25 -44.74
CA ILE A 16 18.18 -63.47 -43.54
C ILE A 16 19.01 -62.23 -43.92
N LYS A 17 19.96 -62.33 -44.86
CA LYS A 17 20.69 -61.16 -45.39
C LYS A 17 19.80 -60.21 -46.18
N ALA A 18 18.83 -60.72 -46.93
CA ALA A 18 17.85 -59.92 -47.67
C ALA A 18 16.98 -59.11 -46.70
N ALA A 19 16.39 -59.73 -45.68
CA ALA A 19 15.59 -59.04 -44.65
C ALA A 19 16.41 -58.00 -43.85
N GLN A 20 17.67 -58.32 -43.50
CA GLN A 20 18.58 -57.36 -42.86
C GLN A 20 18.88 -56.15 -43.76
N SER A 21 19.07 -56.39 -45.07
CA SER A 21 19.35 -55.34 -46.07
C SER A 21 18.10 -54.51 -46.38
N GLY A 22 16.92 -55.14 -46.49
CA GLY A 22 15.63 -54.48 -46.63
C GLY A 22 15.33 -53.56 -45.46
N ARG A 23 15.54 -54.04 -44.22
CA ARG A 23 15.37 -53.22 -43.01
C ARG A 23 16.36 -52.04 -42.93
N LEU A 24 17.59 -52.21 -43.41
CA LEU A 24 18.55 -51.11 -43.53
C LEU A 24 18.09 -50.06 -44.56
N LEU A 25 17.58 -50.52 -45.72
CA LEU A 25 17.04 -49.64 -46.77
C LEU A 25 15.75 -48.93 -46.33
N LEU A 26 14.88 -49.58 -45.54
CA LEU A 26 13.72 -48.93 -44.92
C LEU A 26 14.13 -47.78 -44.00
N ASN A 27 15.08 -48.03 -43.08
CA ASN A 27 15.63 -47.00 -42.20
C ASN A 27 16.26 -45.84 -43.00
N GLN A 28 16.99 -46.14 -44.09
CA GLN A 28 17.54 -45.13 -45.00
C GLN A 28 16.43 -44.38 -45.77
N GLY A 29 15.31 -45.04 -46.10
CA GLY A 29 14.14 -44.44 -46.73
C GLY A 29 13.45 -43.42 -45.81
N TYR A 30 13.20 -43.78 -44.54
CA TYR A 30 12.75 -42.84 -43.51
C TYR A 30 13.71 -41.65 -43.36
N TYR A 31 15.02 -41.91 -43.28
CA TYR A 31 16.04 -40.87 -43.15
C TYR A 31 16.03 -39.89 -44.33
N TRP A 32 16.06 -40.38 -45.58
CA TRP A 32 16.05 -39.49 -46.75
C TRP A 32 14.71 -38.76 -46.93
N LEU A 33 13.58 -39.33 -46.49
CA LEU A 33 12.29 -38.61 -46.41
C LEU A 33 12.32 -37.47 -45.41
N GLY A 34 12.80 -37.71 -44.17
CA GLY A 34 12.92 -36.67 -43.15
C GLY A 34 13.91 -35.56 -43.52
N GLN A 35 14.89 -35.85 -44.38
CA GLN A 35 15.80 -34.86 -44.97
C GLN A 35 15.23 -34.20 -46.26
N HIS A 36 13.97 -34.45 -46.62
CA HIS A 36 13.33 -34.08 -47.89
C HIS A 36 14.15 -34.39 -49.16
N ASN A 37 15.07 -35.35 -49.12
CA ASN A 37 15.86 -35.75 -50.28
C ASN A 37 15.07 -36.78 -51.11
N LEU A 38 13.94 -36.33 -51.67
CA LEU A 38 12.95 -37.18 -52.34
C LEU A 38 13.55 -38.11 -53.42
N PRO A 39 14.50 -37.66 -54.27
CA PRO A 39 15.14 -38.56 -55.24
C PRO A 39 15.86 -39.75 -54.59
N LYS A 40 16.69 -39.51 -53.56
CA LYS A 40 17.38 -40.58 -52.82
C LYS A 40 16.42 -41.42 -52.01
N ALA A 41 15.41 -40.81 -51.41
CA ALA A 41 14.38 -41.53 -50.66
C ALA A 41 13.66 -42.51 -51.57
N ARG A 42 13.14 -42.05 -52.71
CA ARG A 42 12.45 -42.87 -53.70
C ARG A 42 13.35 -43.97 -54.26
N GLU A 43 14.61 -43.68 -54.58
CA GLU A 43 15.59 -44.69 -55.01
C GLU A 43 15.79 -45.78 -53.94
N THR A 44 15.93 -45.37 -52.67
CA THR A 44 16.15 -46.29 -51.53
C THR A 44 14.91 -47.15 -51.26
N ILE A 45 13.72 -46.56 -51.33
CA ILE A 45 12.43 -47.23 -51.13
C ILE A 45 12.16 -48.20 -52.30
N GLN A 46 12.46 -47.80 -53.55
CA GLN A 46 12.40 -48.68 -54.71
C GLN A 46 13.38 -49.85 -54.60
N ARG A 47 14.58 -49.65 -54.03
CA ARG A 47 15.52 -50.74 -53.72
C ARG A 47 14.96 -51.69 -52.65
N ALA A 48 14.32 -51.18 -51.59
CA ALA A 48 13.63 -52.03 -50.60
C ALA A 48 12.52 -52.88 -51.26
N LEU A 49 11.66 -52.25 -52.07
CA LEU A 49 10.61 -52.92 -52.85
C LEU A 49 11.16 -53.89 -53.91
N SER A 50 12.40 -53.74 -54.38
CA SER A 50 13.02 -54.72 -55.29
C SER A 50 13.53 -55.98 -54.58
N ILE A 51 13.63 -55.95 -53.24
CA ILE A 51 14.02 -57.10 -52.41
C ILE A 51 12.76 -57.78 -51.84
N GLU A 52 11.81 -56.99 -51.32
CA GLU A 52 10.53 -57.47 -50.79
C GLU A 52 9.37 -56.65 -51.42
N PRO A 53 8.82 -57.10 -52.57
CA PRO A 53 7.82 -56.33 -53.33
C PRO A 53 6.56 -55.96 -52.54
N ASP A 54 6.16 -56.82 -51.60
CA ASP A 54 4.92 -56.68 -50.82
C ASP A 54 5.17 -56.26 -49.37
N ASN A 55 6.35 -55.74 -49.06
CA ASN A 55 6.65 -55.18 -47.75
C ASN A 55 5.79 -53.94 -47.48
N ASN A 56 4.84 -54.07 -46.56
CA ASN A 56 3.85 -53.03 -46.24
C ASN A 56 4.49 -51.73 -45.72
N GLU A 57 5.65 -51.78 -45.06
CA GLU A 57 6.37 -50.57 -44.65
C GLU A 57 7.02 -49.88 -45.85
N ALA A 58 7.59 -50.64 -46.79
CA ALA A 58 8.14 -50.10 -48.04
C ALA A 58 7.06 -49.46 -48.94
N ILE A 59 5.86 -50.07 -48.99
CA ILE A 59 4.69 -49.54 -49.71
C ILE A 59 4.19 -48.25 -49.04
N PHE A 60 4.08 -48.24 -47.71
CA PHE A 60 3.75 -47.03 -46.93
C PHE A 60 4.73 -45.88 -47.20
N LEU A 61 6.04 -46.14 -47.14
CA LEU A 61 7.07 -45.16 -47.45
C LEU A 61 6.99 -44.64 -48.89
N LEU A 62 6.65 -45.48 -49.87
CA LEU A 62 6.43 -45.05 -51.26
C LEU A 62 5.24 -44.10 -51.37
N GLY A 63 4.13 -44.37 -50.66
CA GLY A 63 2.97 -43.50 -50.62
C GLY A 63 3.29 -42.13 -50.01
N ARG A 64 4.07 -42.11 -48.92
CA ARG A 64 4.56 -40.86 -48.31
C ARG A 64 5.52 -40.09 -49.22
N ALA A 65 6.41 -40.78 -49.92
CA ALA A 65 7.27 -40.16 -50.94
C ALA A 65 6.46 -39.53 -52.07
N GLN A 66 5.42 -40.20 -52.57
CA GLN A 66 4.52 -39.66 -53.59
C GLN A 66 3.72 -38.45 -53.09
N MET A 67 3.30 -38.40 -51.82
CA MET A 67 2.70 -37.20 -51.23
C MET A 67 3.70 -36.04 -51.17
N ALA A 68 4.93 -36.29 -50.73
CA ALA A 68 5.99 -35.28 -50.66
C ALA A 68 6.46 -34.80 -52.05
N GLU A 69 6.42 -35.66 -53.09
CA GLU A 69 6.66 -35.30 -54.48
C GLU A 69 5.43 -34.63 -55.16
N GLY A 70 4.35 -34.32 -54.42
CA GLY A 70 3.17 -33.63 -54.96
C GLY A 70 2.28 -34.48 -55.87
N GLN A 71 2.31 -35.81 -55.73
CA GLN A 71 1.63 -36.79 -56.59
C GLN A 71 0.51 -37.55 -55.86
N PRO A 72 -0.53 -36.87 -55.31
CA PRO A 72 -1.53 -37.52 -54.46
C PRO A 72 -2.30 -38.63 -55.17
N LYS A 73 -2.53 -38.53 -56.49
CA LYS A 73 -3.18 -39.60 -57.27
C LYS A 73 -2.40 -40.92 -57.26
N LEU A 74 -1.07 -40.86 -57.22
CA LEU A 74 -0.23 -42.06 -57.09
C LEU A 74 -0.17 -42.53 -55.63
N ALA A 75 -0.14 -41.61 -54.67
CA ALA A 75 -0.23 -41.95 -53.25
C ALA A 75 -1.54 -42.70 -52.92
N SER A 76 -2.70 -42.28 -53.47
CA SER A 76 -3.98 -42.99 -53.33
C SER A 76 -3.95 -44.40 -53.94
N ALA A 77 -3.27 -44.60 -55.07
CA ALA A 77 -3.09 -45.92 -55.66
C ALA A 77 -2.20 -46.82 -54.77
N THR A 78 -1.14 -46.24 -54.18
CA THR A 78 -0.25 -46.92 -53.25
C THR A 78 -0.94 -47.23 -51.90
N LEU A 79 -1.84 -46.36 -51.42
CA LEU A 79 -2.70 -46.62 -50.25
C LEU A 79 -3.64 -47.81 -50.52
N ASN A 80 -4.29 -47.85 -51.69
CA ASN A 80 -5.13 -48.99 -52.07
C ASN A 80 -4.31 -50.30 -52.14
N ARG A 81 -3.07 -50.24 -52.62
CA ARG A 81 -2.14 -51.38 -52.58
C ARG A 81 -1.77 -51.80 -51.15
N LEU A 82 -1.49 -50.83 -50.27
CA LEU A 82 -1.18 -51.07 -48.86
C LEU A 82 -2.36 -51.74 -48.13
N ILE A 83 -3.59 -51.32 -48.41
CA ILE A 83 -4.82 -51.93 -47.87
C ILE A 83 -4.96 -53.36 -48.40
N HIS A 84 -4.76 -53.58 -49.71
CA HIS A 84 -4.92 -54.91 -50.32
C HIS A 84 -3.88 -55.93 -49.82
N ASN A 85 -2.64 -55.49 -49.56
CA ASN A 85 -1.56 -56.30 -48.99
C ASN A 85 -1.68 -56.48 -47.45
N GLY A 86 -2.82 -56.13 -46.83
CA GLY A 86 -3.04 -56.34 -45.39
C GLY A 86 -2.18 -55.43 -44.50
N GLY A 87 -1.91 -54.20 -44.94
CA GLY A 87 -1.16 -53.21 -44.18
C GLY A 87 -1.74 -52.95 -42.79
N ALA A 88 -0.86 -52.76 -41.80
CA ALA A 88 -1.28 -52.50 -40.43
C ALA A 88 -2.15 -51.24 -40.34
N ALA A 89 -3.21 -51.29 -39.52
CA ALA A 89 -4.24 -50.24 -39.46
C ALA A 89 -3.69 -48.82 -39.21
N GLY A 90 -2.59 -48.70 -38.43
CA GLY A 90 -1.87 -47.44 -38.24
C GLY A 90 -1.31 -46.89 -39.56
N LEU A 91 -0.48 -47.67 -40.28
CA LEU A 91 0.12 -47.26 -41.56
C LEU A 91 -0.94 -46.88 -42.62
N VAL A 92 -2.06 -47.61 -42.64
CA VAL A 92 -3.20 -47.29 -43.51
C VAL A 92 -3.86 -45.97 -43.11
N SER A 93 -4.10 -45.76 -41.81
CA SER A 93 -4.68 -44.52 -41.27
C SER A 93 -3.77 -43.31 -41.49
N ASP A 94 -2.47 -43.44 -41.23
CA ASP A 94 -1.49 -42.37 -41.32
C ASP A 94 -1.29 -41.92 -42.77
N LEU A 95 -1.17 -42.86 -43.72
CA LEU A 95 -1.07 -42.52 -45.15
C LEU A 95 -2.38 -41.95 -45.69
N LYS A 96 -3.54 -42.46 -45.22
CA LYS A 96 -4.84 -41.88 -45.56
C LYS A 96 -4.97 -40.44 -45.08
N ALA A 97 -4.64 -40.17 -43.81
CA ALA A 97 -4.67 -38.83 -43.24
C ALA A 97 -3.69 -37.88 -43.95
N GLN A 98 -2.49 -38.35 -44.33
CA GLN A 98 -1.55 -37.55 -45.11
C GLN A 98 -2.07 -37.25 -46.53
N ILE A 99 -2.82 -38.15 -47.17
CA ILE A 99 -3.48 -37.91 -48.46
C ILE A 99 -4.64 -36.91 -48.31
N GLU A 100 -5.44 -37.01 -47.24
CA GLU A 100 -6.56 -36.11 -46.94
C GLU A 100 -6.11 -34.69 -46.57
N ALA A 101 -4.95 -34.54 -45.92
CA ALA A 101 -4.34 -33.23 -45.64
C ALA A 101 -3.85 -32.52 -46.92
N GLY A 102 -3.46 -33.28 -47.95
CA GLY A 102 -2.97 -32.78 -49.23
C GLY A 102 -1.47 -32.47 -49.27
N PRO A 103 -0.94 -32.02 -50.42
CA PRO A 103 0.47 -31.67 -50.56
C PRO A 103 0.80 -30.36 -49.84
N VAL A 104 1.91 -30.34 -49.10
CA VAL A 104 2.43 -29.17 -48.40
C VAL A 104 3.04 -28.19 -49.40
N ASP A 105 2.68 -26.90 -49.35
CA ASP A 105 3.29 -25.87 -50.21
C ASP A 105 4.77 -25.67 -49.84
N PRO A 106 5.73 -25.96 -50.76
CA PRO A 106 7.15 -25.77 -50.50
C PRO A 106 7.53 -24.30 -50.27
N LYS A 107 6.78 -23.36 -50.85
CA LYS A 107 7.06 -21.92 -50.72
C LYS A 107 6.66 -21.41 -49.34
N ALA A 108 5.41 -21.64 -48.90
CA ALA A 108 4.97 -21.28 -47.55
C ALA A 108 5.81 -21.97 -46.45
N LEU A 109 6.26 -23.22 -46.65
CA LEU A 109 7.19 -23.89 -45.76
C LEU A 109 8.57 -23.21 -45.71
N ALA A 110 9.11 -22.78 -46.86
CA ALA A 110 10.37 -22.03 -46.91
C ALA A 110 10.26 -20.64 -46.24
N GLU A 111 9.14 -19.94 -46.42
CA GLU A 111 8.85 -18.68 -45.71
C GLU A 111 8.77 -18.89 -44.19
N ALA A 112 8.11 -19.95 -43.73
CA ALA A 112 8.04 -20.29 -42.31
C ALA A 112 9.44 -20.58 -41.73
N ARG A 113 10.28 -21.35 -42.44
CA ARG A 113 11.67 -21.64 -42.07
C ARG A 113 12.55 -20.37 -42.01
N ALA A 114 12.37 -19.43 -42.94
CA ALA A 114 13.09 -18.14 -42.92
C ALA A 114 12.73 -17.27 -41.70
N LEU A 115 11.47 -17.32 -41.24
CA LEU A 115 11.04 -16.65 -40.01
C LEU A 115 11.67 -17.29 -38.77
N VAL A 116 11.75 -18.62 -38.70
CA VAL A 116 12.48 -19.32 -37.61
C VAL A 116 13.96 -18.94 -37.61
N ALA A 117 14.62 -18.95 -38.78
CA ALA A 117 16.04 -18.60 -38.92
C ALA A 117 16.35 -17.14 -38.54
N SER A 118 15.38 -16.23 -38.63
CA SER A 118 15.49 -14.83 -38.17
C SER A 118 14.99 -14.62 -36.74
N GLY A 119 14.76 -15.69 -35.96
CA GLY A 119 14.32 -15.64 -34.56
C GLY A 119 12.84 -15.27 -34.36
N LYS A 120 12.08 -15.08 -35.45
CA LYS A 120 10.68 -14.58 -35.42
C LYS A 120 9.69 -15.72 -35.17
N MET A 121 9.78 -16.34 -34.00
CA MET A 121 9.00 -17.54 -33.65
C MET A 121 7.48 -17.34 -33.71
N MET A 122 6.95 -16.19 -33.28
CA MET A 122 5.51 -15.90 -33.34
C MET A 122 4.97 -15.80 -34.79
N PRO A 123 5.54 -14.98 -35.68
CA PRO A 123 5.20 -15.02 -37.12
C PRO A 123 5.41 -16.38 -37.78
N ALA A 124 6.47 -17.11 -37.41
CA ALA A 124 6.72 -18.46 -37.91
C ALA A 124 5.60 -19.44 -37.50
N MET A 125 5.17 -19.40 -36.24
CA MET A 125 4.07 -20.21 -35.72
C MET A 125 2.77 -19.99 -36.50
N PHE A 126 2.40 -18.75 -36.81
CA PHE A 126 1.19 -18.47 -37.60
C PHE A 126 1.31 -18.99 -39.05
N LYS A 127 2.47 -18.82 -39.71
CA LYS A 127 2.72 -19.42 -41.03
C LYS A 127 2.64 -20.96 -40.99
N TYR A 128 3.19 -21.59 -39.95
CA TYR A 128 3.12 -23.03 -39.73
C TYR A 128 1.69 -23.54 -39.46
N LYS A 129 0.89 -22.83 -38.67
CA LYS A 129 -0.52 -23.18 -38.43
C LYS A 129 -1.38 -23.03 -39.68
N ALA A 130 -1.15 -21.98 -40.47
CA ALA A 130 -1.82 -21.79 -41.76
C ALA A 130 -1.48 -22.92 -42.75
N LEU A 131 -0.21 -23.34 -42.81
CA LEU A 131 0.28 -24.40 -43.69
C LEU A 131 -0.43 -25.74 -43.47
N PHE A 132 -0.77 -26.07 -42.21
CA PHE A 132 -1.44 -27.33 -41.84
C PHE A 132 -2.93 -27.15 -41.48
N LYS A 133 -3.51 -25.95 -41.71
CA LYS A 133 -4.93 -25.64 -41.46
C LYS A 133 -5.41 -25.98 -40.02
N ASN A 134 -4.53 -25.79 -39.03
CA ASN A 134 -4.72 -26.22 -37.62
C ASN A 134 -4.90 -27.74 -37.40
N GLY A 135 -4.64 -28.59 -38.40
CA GLY A 135 -4.54 -30.05 -38.25
C GLY A 135 -3.17 -30.50 -37.74
N ASP A 136 -3.04 -31.80 -37.45
CA ASP A 136 -1.73 -32.39 -37.11
C ASP A 136 -0.78 -32.33 -38.33
N PRO A 137 0.47 -31.86 -38.17
CA PRO A 137 1.46 -31.81 -39.24
C PRO A 137 1.89 -33.23 -39.68
N PRO A 138 2.33 -33.41 -40.94
CA PRO A 138 2.93 -34.67 -41.40
C PRO A 138 4.09 -35.11 -40.48
N PRO A 139 4.30 -36.42 -40.26
CA PRO A 139 5.31 -36.91 -39.32
C PRO A 139 6.74 -36.39 -39.57
N ASP A 140 7.08 -36.10 -40.83
CA ASP A 140 8.34 -35.53 -41.28
C ASP A 140 8.52 -34.03 -40.93
N LEU A 141 7.43 -33.30 -40.67
CA LEU A 141 7.43 -31.86 -40.30
C LEU A 141 7.02 -31.62 -38.85
N ALA A 142 6.47 -32.62 -38.17
CA ALA A 142 5.93 -32.52 -36.81
C ALA A 142 6.94 -31.97 -35.79
N MET A 143 8.18 -32.45 -35.80
CA MET A 143 9.22 -31.98 -34.87
C MET A 143 9.62 -30.52 -35.12
N GLU A 144 9.65 -30.08 -36.37
CA GLU A 144 9.92 -28.67 -36.66
C GLU A 144 8.76 -27.77 -36.24
N TYR A 145 7.52 -28.18 -36.53
CA TYR A 145 6.29 -27.49 -36.12
C TYR A 145 6.20 -27.33 -34.60
N TYR A 146 6.32 -28.43 -33.84
CA TYR A 146 6.17 -28.40 -32.38
C TYR A 146 7.32 -27.67 -31.68
N ARG A 147 8.54 -27.68 -32.23
CA ARG A 147 9.64 -26.82 -31.75
C ARG A 147 9.29 -25.33 -31.84
N VAL A 148 8.66 -24.89 -32.94
CA VAL A 148 8.28 -23.49 -33.13
C VAL A 148 7.10 -23.11 -32.22
N LEU A 149 6.09 -23.96 -32.09
CA LEU A 149 4.98 -23.73 -31.18
C LEU A 149 5.42 -23.72 -29.70
N GLY A 150 6.30 -24.64 -29.30
CA GLY A 150 6.84 -24.71 -27.93
C GLY A 150 7.66 -23.47 -27.54
N ALA A 151 8.22 -22.77 -28.52
CA ALA A 151 8.96 -21.52 -28.33
C ALA A 151 8.07 -20.25 -28.28
N THR A 152 6.75 -20.36 -28.42
CA THR A 152 5.83 -19.20 -28.35
C THR A 152 4.88 -19.27 -27.15
N ILE A 153 4.26 -18.14 -26.81
CA ILE A 153 3.28 -18.08 -25.71
C ILE A 153 1.95 -18.75 -26.08
N LEU A 154 1.50 -18.61 -27.34
CA LEU A 154 0.25 -19.21 -27.82
C LEU A 154 0.37 -20.70 -28.21
N GLY A 155 1.56 -21.16 -28.61
CA GLY A 155 1.79 -22.55 -29.02
C GLY A 155 2.19 -23.50 -27.90
N TYR A 156 2.61 -22.99 -26.74
CA TYR A 156 3.24 -23.77 -25.67
C TYR A 156 2.44 -25.01 -25.22
N GLN A 157 1.17 -24.82 -24.86
CA GLN A 157 0.34 -25.92 -24.34
C GLN A 157 0.00 -26.96 -25.41
N GLU A 158 -0.19 -26.53 -26.66
CA GLU A 158 -0.43 -27.42 -27.81
C GLU A 158 0.81 -28.28 -28.08
N ALA A 159 1.99 -27.65 -28.17
CA ALA A 159 3.25 -28.36 -28.37
C ALA A 159 3.55 -29.33 -27.23
N ARG A 160 3.43 -28.91 -25.97
CA ARG A 160 3.62 -29.77 -24.79
C ARG A 160 2.70 -31.00 -24.84
N THR A 161 1.41 -30.79 -25.08
CA THR A 161 0.40 -31.87 -25.10
C THR A 161 0.63 -32.83 -26.25
N LYS A 162 0.90 -32.32 -27.46
CA LYS A 162 1.10 -33.14 -28.66
C LYS A 162 2.43 -33.89 -28.63
N LEU A 163 3.53 -33.27 -28.18
CA LEU A 163 4.81 -33.94 -28.00
C LEU A 163 4.78 -34.99 -26.88
N ALA A 164 4.15 -34.70 -25.74
CA ALA A 164 3.97 -35.70 -24.69
C ALA A 164 3.17 -36.93 -25.20
N ALA A 165 2.10 -36.70 -25.95
CA ALA A 165 1.33 -37.77 -26.58
C ALA A 165 2.12 -38.51 -27.69
N TRP A 166 3.02 -37.84 -28.40
CA TRP A 166 3.92 -38.46 -29.38
C TRP A 166 4.95 -39.37 -28.70
N VAL A 167 5.64 -38.86 -27.67
CA VAL A 167 6.65 -39.57 -26.88
C VAL A 167 6.03 -40.78 -26.16
N ALA A 168 4.81 -40.64 -25.63
CA ALA A 168 4.09 -41.76 -25.01
C ALA A 168 3.74 -42.89 -26.00
N ARG A 169 3.44 -42.55 -27.27
CA ARG A 169 3.24 -43.54 -28.33
C ARG A 169 4.56 -44.10 -28.90
N ASN A 170 5.63 -43.31 -28.88
CA ASN A 170 6.94 -43.65 -29.41
C ASN A 170 8.07 -43.57 -28.34
N PRO A 171 8.10 -44.41 -27.29
CA PRO A 171 9.11 -44.30 -26.22
C PRO A 171 10.57 -44.58 -26.62
N ARG A 172 10.84 -44.80 -27.91
CA ARG A 172 12.19 -44.96 -28.50
C ARG A 172 12.60 -43.76 -29.36
N ASP A 173 11.72 -42.78 -29.53
CA ASP A 173 12.00 -41.52 -30.21
C ASP A 173 12.65 -40.54 -29.21
N LEU A 174 13.96 -40.67 -29.06
CA LEU A 174 14.73 -39.89 -28.10
C LEU A 174 14.94 -38.43 -28.54
N ASP A 175 14.88 -38.15 -29.85
CA ASP A 175 14.85 -36.80 -30.41
C ASP A 175 13.56 -36.05 -29.98
N ALA A 176 12.40 -36.71 -30.07
CA ALA A 176 11.14 -36.15 -29.57
C ALA A 176 11.13 -35.97 -28.04
N LYS A 177 11.71 -36.91 -27.28
CA LYS A 177 11.87 -36.77 -25.82
C LYS A 177 12.75 -35.58 -25.45
N LEU A 178 13.92 -35.43 -26.09
CA LEU A 178 14.83 -34.30 -25.90
C LEU A 178 14.16 -32.96 -26.24
N MET A 179 13.36 -32.92 -27.30
CA MET A 179 12.60 -31.72 -27.68
C MET A 179 11.54 -31.35 -26.63
N LEU A 180 10.75 -32.32 -26.15
CA LEU A 180 9.76 -32.11 -25.09
C LEU A 180 10.43 -31.58 -23.82
N ASP A 181 11.48 -32.25 -23.35
CA ASP A 181 12.19 -31.91 -22.11
C ASP A 181 12.77 -30.49 -22.19
N ARG A 182 13.36 -30.10 -23.32
CA ARG A 182 13.88 -28.73 -23.53
C ARG A 182 12.76 -27.68 -23.61
N ILE A 183 11.58 -28.02 -24.14
CA ILE A 183 10.44 -27.08 -24.16
C ILE A 183 9.91 -26.85 -22.74
N LEU A 184 9.88 -27.89 -21.89
CA LEU A 184 9.43 -27.78 -20.50
C LEU A 184 10.29 -26.82 -19.67
N THR A 185 11.60 -26.69 -19.94
CA THR A 185 12.50 -25.78 -19.19
C THR A 185 12.29 -24.30 -19.50
N TYR A 186 11.63 -23.94 -20.61
CA TYR A 186 11.33 -22.56 -20.99
C TYR A 186 10.36 -21.86 -20.01
N ARG A 187 9.63 -22.60 -19.16
CA ARG A 187 8.69 -22.06 -18.18
C ARG A 187 9.06 -22.55 -16.77
N ALA A 188 9.19 -21.63 -15.82
CA ALA A 188 9.55 -21.96 -14.44
C ALA A 188 8.64 -23.04 -13.82
N SER A 189 7.33 -22.98 -14.07
CA SER A 189 6.33 -23.92 -13.56
C SER A 189 6.42 -25.36 -14.11
N SER A 190 7.30 -25.62 -15.07
CA SER A 190 7.59 -26.97 -15.59
C SER A 190 9.10 -27.22 -15.72
N ARG A 191 9.94 -26.37 -15.13
CA ARG A 191 11.38 -26.40 -15.36
C ARG A 191 12.04 -27.62 -14.72
N ASP A 192 11.62 -28.00 -13.53
CA ASP A 192 12.12 -29.20 -12.83
C ASP A 192 11.75 -30.49 -13.58
N GLU A 193 10.54 -30.54 -14.16
CA GLU A 193 10.06 -31.65 -15.00
C GLU A 193 10.94 -31.83 -16.24
N GLY A 194 11.23 -30.72 -16.94
CA GLY A 194 12.13 -30.71 -18.09
C GLY A 194 13.58 -31.05 -17.72
N LEU A 195 14.11 -30.42 -16.67
CA LEU A 195 15.48 -30.61 -16.19
C LEU A 195 15.74 -32.07 -15.81
N GLU A 196 14.80 -32.71 -15.11
CA GLU A 196 14.90 -34.12 -14.75
C GLU A 196 14.83 -35.04 -15.99
N GLY A 197 14.02 -34.70 -17.00
CA GLY A 197 14.05 -35.36 -18.30
C GLY A 197 15.43 -35.28 -18.98
N LEU A 198 16.06 -34.10 -18.98
CA LEU A 198 17.41 -33.89 -19.52
C LEU A 198 18.49 -34.67 -18.75
N ARG A 199 18.39 -34.77 -17.41
CA ARG A 199 19.28 -35.65 -16.62
C ARG A 199 19.15 -37.11 -17.05
N GLN A 200 17.92 -37.60 -17.21
CA GLN A 200 17.66 -38.99 -17.57
C GLN A 200 18.15 -39.32 -18.98
N LEU A 201 17.97 -38.42 -19.94
CA LEU A 201 18.54 -38.55 -21.30
C LEU A 201 20.07 -38.58 -21.26
N THR A 202 20.70 -37.68 -20.50
CA THR A 202 22.17 -37.62 -20.32
C THR A 202 22.72 -38.93 -19.75
N ARG A 203 22.01 -39.54 -18.78
CA ARG A 203 22.39 -40.81 -18.13
C ARG A 203 22.00 -42.07 -18.93
N SER A 204 21.43 -41.92 -20.14
CA SER A 204 20.88 -43.03 -20.92
C SER A 204 21.85 -43.62 -21.97
N HIS A 205 21.51 -44.83 -22.45
CA HIS A 205 22.18 -45.53 -23.55
C HIS A 205 21.90 -44.92 -24.95
N ALA A 206 21.58 -43.63 -25.04
CA ALA A 206 21.31 -42.92 -26.28
C ALA A 206 22.56 -42.79 -27.20
N SER A 207 22.37 -42.18 -28.38
CA SER A 207 23.50 -41.70 -29.19
C SER A 207 24.26 -40.57 -28.48
N ALA A 208 25.49 -40.29 -28.91
CA ALA A 208 26.27 -39.18 -28.37
C ALA A 208 25.51 -37.85 -28.51
N GLY A 209 25.07 -37.49 -29.72
CA GLY A 209 24.36 -36.23 -29.99
C GLY A 209 23.09 -35.99 -29.15
N ILE A 210 22.38 -37.05 -28.72
CA ILE A 210 21.25 -36.90 -27.79
C ILE A 210 21.74 -36.54 -26.38
N ARG A 211 22.80 -37.19 -25.87
CA ARG A 211 23.40 -36.81 -24.58
C ARG A 211 24.03 -35.42 -24.65
N ASP A 212 24.74 -35.11 -25.72
CA ASP A 212 25.40 -33.81 -25.92
C ASP A 212 24.36 -32.68 -26.01
N GLY A 213 23.25 -32.92 -26.71
CA GLY A 213 22.10 -32.01 -26.75
C GLY A 213 21.37 -31.86 -25.41
N ALA A 214 21.27 -32.94 -24.62
CA ALA A 214 20.70 -32.89 -23.27
C ALA A 214 21.59 -32.12 -22.29
N MET A 215 22.91 -32.35 -22.32
CA MET A 215 23.90 -31.60 -21.52
C MET A 215 23.89 -30.11 -21.89
N ALA A 216 23.82 -29.76 -23.17
CA ALA A 216 23.72 -28.36 -23.60
C ALA A 216 22.44 -27.69 -23.07
N ALA A 217 21.28 -28.36 -23.19
CA ALA A 217 20.01 -27.84 -22.67
C ALA A 217 19.96 -27.78 -21.13
N TRP A 218 20.69 -28.65 -20.42
CA TRP A 218 20.89 -28.56 -18.97
C TRP A 218 21.75 -27.32 -18.63
N ARG A 219 22.86 -27.10 -19.34
CA ARG A 219 23.69 -25.90 -19.13
C ARG A 219 22.90 -24.61 -19.32
N ASP A 220 22.08 -24.52 -20.38
CA ASP A 220 21.19 -23.37 -20.61
C ASP A 220 20.35 -23.03 -19.36
N VAL A 221 19.76 -24.04 -18.71
CA VAL A 221 18.96 -23.87 -17.48
C VAL A 221 19.78 -23.28 -16.34
N LEU A 222 20.98 -23.79 -16.10
CA LEU A 222 21.85 -23.31 -15.01
C LEU A 222 22.27 -21.84 -15.19
N LEU A 223 22.27 -21.34 -16.43
CA LEU A 223 22.51 -19.93 -16.71
C LEU A 223 21.28 -19.04 -16.45
N TRP A 224 20.07 -19.60 -16.56
CA TRP A 224 18.80 -18.90 -16.33
C TRP A 224 18.36 -18.88 -14.86
N GLU A 225 18.87 -19.79 -14.02
CA GLU A 225 18.57 -19.81 -12.58
C GLU A 225 19.26 -18.68 -11.80
N PRO A 226 18.60 -18.13 -10.76
CA PRO A 226 19.11 -17.00 -9.99
C PRO A 226 20.19 -17.43 -8.99
N ILE A 227 21.34 -16.75 -9.03
CA ILE A 227 22.53 -17.05 -8.21
C ILE A 227 22.20 -16.89 -6.72
N THR A 228 21.87 -17.99 -6.05
CA THR A 228 21.33 -18.02 -4.69
C THR A 228 21.67 -19.33 -3.98
N GLY A 229 21.64 -19.37 -2.64
CA GLY A 229 21.90 -20.58 -1.84
C GLY A 229 21.20 -21.86 -2.35
N PRO A 230 19.89 -21.84 -2.65
CA PRO A 230 19.17 -22.99 -3.22
C PRO A 230 19.69 -23.52 -4.57
N THR A 231 20.46 -22.75 -5.33
CA THR A 231 21.05 -23.20 -6.61
C THR A 231 22.40 -23.89 -6.47
N ILE A 232 23.07 -23.78 -5.31
CA ILE A 232 24.36 -24.43 -5.02
C ILE A 232 24.36 -25.94 -5.33
N PRO A 233 23.33 -26.75 -4.99
CA PRO A 233 23.29 -28.17 -5.34
C PRO A 233 23.28 -28.44 -6.84
N LEU A 234 22.63 -27.57 -7.64
CA LEU A 234 22.53 -27.72 -9.09
C LEU A 234 23.86 -27.40 -9.79
N TYR A 235 24.56 -26.37 -9.33
CA TYR A 235 25.91 -26.05 -9.80
C TYR A 235 26.92 -27.13 -9.40
N ASN A 236 26.83 -27.68 -8.18
CA ASN A 236 27.65 -28.81 -7.75
C ASN A 236 27.39 -30.09 -8.57
N GLU A 237 26.13 -30.40 -8.91
CA GLU A 237 25.80 -31.55 -9.77
C GLU A 237 26.44 -31.41 -11.17
N TRP A 238 26.40 -30.21 -11.75
CA TRP A 238 27.02 -29.92 -13.04
C TRP A 238 28.54 -30.02 -13.00
N LEU A 239 29.20 -29.34 -12.06
CA LEU A 239 30.66 -29.30 -11.94
C LEU A 239 31.26 -30.66 -11.56
N GLY A 240 30.47 -31.56 -10.94
CA GLY A 240 30.84 -32.95 -10.73
C GLY A 240 31.00 -33.77 -12.03
N MET A 241 30.52 -33.27 -13.17
CA MET A 241 30.70 -33.85 -14.51
C MET A 241 31.53 -32.94 -15.44
N HIS A 242 31.46 -31.62 -15.23
CA HIS A 242 32.12 -30.60 -16.05
C HIS A 242 32.99 -29.66 -15.19
N PRO A 243 34.08 -30.16 -14.58
CA PRO A 243 34.87 -29.41 -13.60
C PRO A 243 35.63 -28.19 -14.16
N ASP A 244 35.75 -28.08 -15.48
CA ASP A 244 36.42 -26.95 -16.16
C ASP A 244 35.48 -25.77 -16.48
N ASP A 245 34.19 -25.85 -16.15
CA ASP A 245 33.18 -24.86 -16.54
C ASP A 245 33.21 -23.58 -15.68
N LYS A 246 34.16 -22.70 -16.00
CA LYS A 246 34.44 -21.43 -15.29
C LYS A 246 33.20 -20.56 -15.04
N GLU A 247 32.25 -20.51 -15.96
CA GLU A 247 31.04 -19.68 -15.79
C GLU A 247 30.15 -20.21 -14.68
N ILE A 248 30.09 -21.54 -14.50
CA ILE A 248 29.34 -22.18 -13.42
C ILE A 248 30.16 -22.19 -12.11
N ILE A 249 31.50 -22.25 -12.17
CA ILE A 249 32.38 -22.05 -11.00
C ILE A 249 32.19 -20.64 -10.42
N ASP A 250 32.24 -19.59 -11.25
CA ASP A 250 32.07 -18.20 -10.82
C ASP A 250 30.67 -17.95 -10.23
N ARG A 251 29.64 -18.63 -10.75
CA ARG A 251 28.27 -18.60 -10.19
C ARG A 251 28.16 -19.36 -8.86
N LEU A 252 28.81 -20.52 -8.75
CA LEU A 252 28.86 -21.30 -7.51
C LEU A 252 29.56 -20.51 -6.39
N HIS A 253 30.73 -19.92 -6.67
CA HIS A 253 31.44 -19.09 -5.70
C HIS A 253 30.58 -17.93 -5.21
N LYS A 254 29.93 -17.18 -6.11
CA LYS A 254 29.04 -16.06 -5.72
C LYS A 254 27.83 -16.51 -4.90
N ALA A 255 27.24 -17.67 -5.22
CA ALA A 255 26.16 -18.25 -4.43
C ALA A 255 26.64 -18.67 -3.02
N GLN A 256 27.86 -19.22 -2.92
CA GLN A 256 28.50 -19.58 -1.64
C GLN A 256 28.89 -18.36 -0.81
N GLU A 257 29.48 -17.32 -1.41
CA GLU A 257 29.78 -16.04 -0.77
C GLU A 257 28.52 -15.40 -0.19
N THR A 258 27.42 -15.39 -0.96
CA THR A 258 26.12 -14.87 -0.53
C THR A 258 25.53 -15.68 0.62
N GLN A 259 25.66 -17.01 0.61
CA GLN A 259 25.19 -17.87 1.69
C GLN A 259 26.03 -17.69 2.97
N ASN A 260 27.36 -17.62 2.84
CA ASN A 260 28.29 -17.47 3.95
C ASN A 260 28.07 -16.15 4.72
N THR A 261 27.78 -15.03 4.06
CA THR A 261 27.50 -13.76 4.74
C THR A 261 26.20 -13.80 5.53
N ILE A 262 25.16 -14.46 5.01
CA ILE A 262 23.89 -14.72 5.70
C ILE A 262 24.12 -15.60 6.93
N ASP A 263 24.84 -16.72 6.78
CA ASP A 263 25.07 -17.66 7.87
C ASP A 263 25.93 -17.07 9.00
N ALA A 264 26.96 -16.28 8.67
CA ALA A 264 27.76 -15.56 9.66
C ALA A 264 26.92 -14.55 10.48
N ALA A 265 26.02 -13.82 9.83
CA ALA A 265 25.12 -12.88 10.50
C ALA A 265 24.13 -13.61 11.43
N ASN A 266 23.55 -14.73 10.97
CA ASN A 266 22.65 -15.56 11.76
C ASN A 266 23.33 -16.09 13.04
N TYR A 267 24.55 -16.60 12.95
CA TYR A 267 25.30 -17.07 14.13
C TYR A 267 25.66 -15.94 15.10
N ARG A 268 26.04 -14.76 14.61
CA ARG A 268 26.30 -13.59 15.48
C ARG A 268 25.04 -13.15 16.23
N GLN A 269 23.90 -13.04 15.55
CA GLN A 269 22.63 -12.67 16.19
C GLN A 269 22.25 -13.67 17.30
N HIS A 270 22.28 -14.97 16.98
CA HIS A 270 21.95 -16.03 17.94
C HIS A 270 22.91 -16.03 19.15
N GLY A 271 24.20 -15.69 18.96
CA GLY A 271 25.15 -15.48 20.04
C GLY A 271 24.75 -14.37 21.03
N TYR A 272 24.29 -13.23 20.52
CA TYR A 272 23.80 -12.12 21.36
C TYR A 272 22.48 -12.43 22.06
N GLU A 273 21.55 -13.13 21.39
CA GLU A 273 20.29 -13.59 22.01
C GLU A 273 20.56 -14.52 23.20
N LEU A 274 21.49 -15.46 23.04
CA LEU A 274 21.93 -16.37 24.12
C LEU A 274 22.66 -15.63 25.25
N LEU A 275 23.44 -14.58 24.93
CA LEU A 275 24.11 -13.74 25.92
C LEU A 275 23.10 -12.94 26.76
N ALA A 276 22.09 -12.35 26.14
CA ALA A 276 20.98 -11.67 26.82
C ALA A 276 20.19 -12.63 27.71
N GLY A 277 19.97 -13.87 27.23
CA GLY A 277 19.41 -14.99 28.02
C GLY A 277 20.33 -15.54 29.12
N ARG A 278 21.51 -14.94 29.37
CA ARG A 278 22.56 -15.41 30.29
C ARG A 278 23.11 -16.82 30.02
N ASN A 279 22.89 -17.39 28.85
CA ASN A 279 23.50 -18.65 28.44
C ASN A 279 24.93 -18.41 27.94
N LEU A 280 25.84 -18.18 28.90
CA LEU A 280 27.22 -17.75 28.62
C LEU A 280 28.07 -18.77 27.85
N GLU A 281 27.71 -20.06 27.85
CA GLU A 281 28.39 -21.10 27.06
C GLU A 281 27.78 -21.23 25.66
N GLY A 282 26.45 -21.17 25.52
CA GLY A 282 25.78 -21.16 24.23
C GLY A 282 26.19 -19.94 23.39
N ALA A 283 26.18 -18.75 24.01
CA ALA A 283 26.62 -17.51 23.36
C ALA A 283 28.03 -17.63 22.76
N ALA A 284 28.98 -18.14 23.54
CA ALA A 284 30.36 -18.32 23.10
C ALA A 284 30.48 -19.30 21.92
N ALA A 285 29.70 -20.38 21.91
CA ALA A 285 29.70 -21.37 20.83
C ALA A 285 29.20 -20.78 19.50
N GLU A 286 28.16 -19.95 19.51
CA GLU A 286 27.63 -19.32 18.30
C GLU A 286 28.54 -18.19 17.79
N PHE A 287 29.11 -17.34 18.67
CA PHE A 287 30.13 -16.35 18.27
C PHE A 287 31.36 -17.00 17.64
N HIS A 288 31.81 -18.16 18.14
CA HIS A 288 32.89 -18.93 17.51
C HIS A 288 32.50 -19.51 16.14
N ARG A 289 31.22 -19.75 15.84
CA ARG A 289 30.78 -20.12 14.48
C ARG A 289 30.77 -18.94 13.52
N ALA A 290 30.28 -17.77 13.97
CA ALA A 290 30.37 -16.54 13.19
C ALA A 290 31.83 -16.23 12.81
N LEU A 291 32.75 -16.31 13.79
CA LEU A 291 34.19 -16.13 13.60
C LEU A 291 34.86 -17.21 12.74
N ALA A 292 34.29 -18.42 12.64
CA ALA A 292 34.78 -19.46 11.73
C ALA A 292 34.44 -19.19 10.25
N ILE A 293 33.44 -18.34 9.98
CA ILE A 293 33.05 -17.92 8.62
C ILE A 293 33.66 -16.54 8.29
N ASN A 294 33.66 -15.61 9.24
CA ASN A 294 34.35 -14.32 9.13
C ASN A 294 35.25 -14.08 10.36
N ALA A 295 36.54 -14.37 10.21
CA ALA A 295 37.54 -14.22 11.28
C ALA A 295 37.80 -12.77 11.74
N HIS A 296 37.24 -11.76 11.06
CA HIS A 296 37.40 -10.34 11.38
C HIS A 296 36.09 -9.70 11.91
N ASP A 297 35.13 -10.51 12.38
CA ASP A 297 33.89 -10.03 13.00
C ASP A 297 34.15 -9.44 14.41
N ALA A 298 34.35 -8.12 14.46
CA ALA A 298 34.64 -7.36 15.69
C ALA A 298 33.52 -7.43 16.74
N ASP A 299 32.25 -7.46 16.32
CA ASP A 299 31.11 -7.62 17.22
C ASP A 299 31.14 -8.99 17.90
N SER A 300 31.36 -10.07 17.13
CA SER A 300 31.50 -11.42 17.68
C SER A 300 32.67 -11.54 18.67
N LEU A 301 33.74 -10.76 18.53
CA LEU A 301 34.81 -10.63 19.54
C LEU A 301 34.35 -9.84 20.78
N GLY A 302 33.64 -8.73 20.59
CA GLY A 302 33.06 -7.94 21.69
C GLY A 302 32.06 -8.73 22.54
N GLY A 303 31.24 -9.58 21.89
CA GLY A 303 30.35 -10.54 22.54
C GLY A 303 31.09 -11.50 23.47
N LEU A 304 32.24 -12.03 23.06
CA LEU A 304 33.10 -12.87 23.91
C LEU A 304 33.69 -12.10 25.11
N GLY A 305 33.94 -10.79 24.96
CA GLY A 305 34.33 -9.91 26.08
C GLY A 305 33.23 -9.77 27.13
N LEU A 306 31.98 -9.56 26.71
CA LEU A 306 30.82 -9.52 27.60
C LEU A 306 30.56 -10.88 28.28
N VAL A 307 30.73 -11.99 27.55
CA VAL A 307 30.69 -13.35 28.13
C VAL A 307 31.72 -13.49 29.25
N ALA A 308 32.97 -13.07 29.05
CA ALA A 308 34.02 -13.12 30.06
C ALA A 308 33.75 -12.18 31.25
N GLN A 309 33.15 -11.00 31.03
CA GLN A 309 32.72 -10.10 32.11
C GLN A 309 31.62 -10.75 32.96
N GLY A 310 30.64 -11.41 32.34
CA GLY A 310 29.60 -12.18 33.04
C GLY A 310 30.17 -13.35 33.87
N ARG A 311 31.28 -13.95 33.42
CA ARG A 311 32.06 -14.97 34.16
C ARG A 311 32.95 -14.38 35.28
N GLN A 312 32.89 -13.07 35.54
CA GLN A 312 33.80 -12.32 36.42
C GLN A 312 35.29 -12.38 36.04
N GLN A 313 35.61 -12.80 34.81
CA GLN A 313 36.97 -12.96 34.29
C GLN A 313 37.50 -11.63 33.74
N ALA A 314 37.63 -10.62 34.61
CA ALA A 314 37.95 -9.23 34.25
C ALA A 314 39.24 -9.05 33.42
N ALA A 315 40.19 -9.99 33.49
CA ALA A 315 41.38 -10.01 32.63
C ALA A 315 41.05 -10.47 31.19
N LEU A 316 40.28 -11.55 31.03
CA LEU A 316 39.91 -12.10 29.72
C LEU A 316 38.87 -11.21 29.01
N ALA A 317 37.95 -10.62 29.77
CA ALA A 317 37.01 -9.62 29.26
C ALA A 317 37.76 -8.44 28.60
N ARG A 318 38.76 -7.91 29.31
CA ARG A 318 39.62 -6.82 28.80
C ARG A 318 40.37 -7.23 27.52
N GLN A 319 40.85 -8.48 27.42
CA GLN A 319 41.54 -8.98 26.22
C GLN A 319 40.62 -9.03 25.00
N TYR A 320 39.43 -9.63 25.11
CA TYR A 320 38.50 -9.70 23.97
C TYR A 320 37.98 -8.32 23.56
N PHE A 321 37.72 -7.44 24.53
CA PHE A 321 37.40 -6.03 24.25
C PHE A 321 38.53 -5.32 23.49
N GLN A 322 39.80 -5.58 23.81
CA GLN A 322 40.92 -5.02 23.05
C GLN A 322 41.00 -5.59 21.62
N GLN A 323 40.74 -6.88 21.43
CA GLN A 323 40.74 -7.50 20.09
C GLN A 323 39.58 -7.00 19.21
N ALA A 324 38.40 -6.74 19.78
CA ALA A 324 37.29 -6.10 19.06
C ALA A 324 37.69 -4.69 18.58
N MET A 325 38.34 -3.89 19.44
CA MET A 325 38.86 -2.56 19.13
C MET A 325 39.99 -2.54 18.08
N GLU A 326 40.65 -3.68 17.85
CA GLU A 326 41.71 -3.84 16.83
C GLU A 326 41.15 -4.28 15.47
N MET A 327 40.06 -5.04 15.45
CA MET A 327 39.38 -5.48 14.22
C MET A 327 38.43 -4.41 13.65
N ASP A 328 37.73 -3.67 14.52
CA ASP A 328 36.98 -2.47 14.15
C ASP A 328 37.32 -1.29 15.08
N PRO A 329 38.07 -0.28 14.56
CA PRO A 329 38.35 0.96 15.28
C PRO A 329 37.11 1.79 15.66
N ASP A 330 36.00 1.70 14.93
CA ASP A 330 34.84 2.57 15.13
C ASP A 330 33.99 2.12 16.34
N SER A 331 33.88 0.80 16.61
CA SER A 331 33.29 0.26 17.84
C SER A 331 34.06 0.64 19.12
N ALA A 332 35.31 1.10 19.00
CA ALA A 332 36.24 1.17 20.12
C ALA A 332 35.88 2.09 21.31
N PRO A 333 35.05 3.14 21.19
CA PRO A 333 34.54 3.88 22.35
C PRO A 333 33.67 3.04 23.30
N HIS A 334 32.86 2.12 22.75
CA HIS A 334 31.91 1.29 23.50
C HIS A 334 32.63 0.37 24.50
N TRP A 335 33.57 -0.43 24.00
CA TRP A 335 34.34 -1.40 24.80
C TRP A 335 35.23 -0.73 25.87
N ARG A 336 35.64 0.52 25.66
CA ARG A 336 36.45 1.29 26.60
C ARG A 336 35.66 1.73 27.85
N ALA A 337 34.35 1.97 27.74
CA ALA A 337 33.54 2.44 28.85
C ALA A 337 33.35 1.36 29.95
N ALA A 338 33.16 0.09 29.53
CA ALA A 338 32.96 -1.05 30.43
C ALA A 338 34.11 -1.26 31.44
N ILE A 339 35.32 -0.80 31.14
CA ILE A 339 36.51 -0.97 31.96
C ILE A 339 36.51 -0.04 33.20
N LYS A 340 35.77 1.08 33.19
CA LYS A 340 35.94 2.18 34.17
C LYS A 340 35.14 2.04 35.47
N ALA A 341 34.06 1.26 35.51
CA ALA A 341 32.96 1.45 36.48
C ALA A 341 33.09 0.79 37.88
N MET A 342 34.29 0.60 38.46
CA MET A 342 34.52 -0.42 39.51
C MET A 342 35.17 0.06 40.87
N GLU A 343 34.64 1.08 41.63
CA GLU A 343 35.40 1.83 42.73
C GLU A 343 34.84 2.04 44.23
N SER A 344 34.24 3.18 44.70
CA SER A 344 34.49 3.81 46.07
C SER A 344 33.34 4.36 47.04
N GLY A 345 33.54 4.55 48.39
CA GLY A 345 32.75 5.48 49.32
C GLY A 345 32.74 5.29 50.91
N GLY A 346 32.33 6.30 51.76
CA GLY A 346 31.89 6.15 53.23
C GLY A 346 32.12 7.28 54.35
N GLY A 347 31.32 7.33 55.47
CA GLY A 347 31.51 8.10 56.79
C GLY A 347 30.29 8.96 57.35
N GLY A 348 30.06 9.49 58.60
CA GLY A 348 30.50 9.33 60.05
C GLY A 348 30.08 10.50 61.07
N MET A 349 29.61 10.31 62.36
CA MET A 349 29.19 11.41 63.36
C MET A 349 29.01 11.05 64.91
N ASP A 350 28.80 12.01 65.88
CA ASP A 350 28.49 11.84 67.37
C ASP A 350 27.10 11.22 67.68
N PRO A 351 26.93 10.32 68.67
CA PRO A 351 25.68 9.57 68.82
C PRO A 351 24.47 10.29 69.43
N LEU A 352 24.56 10.91 70.63
CA LEU A 352 23.35 11.32 71.36
C LEU A 352 22.83 12.69 70.89
N VAL A 353 23.74 13.63 70.62
CA VAL A 353 23.34 14.95 70.12
C VAL A 353 22.87 14.83 68.67
N ALA A 354 23.52 14.02 67.84
CA ALA A 354 22.98 13.72 66.51
C ALA A 354 21.67 12.93 66.60
N ARG A 355 21.46 12.02 67.56
CA ARG A 355 20.15 11.33 67.70
C ARG A 355 19.02 12.30 68.03
N ILE A 356 19.23 13.28 68.92
CA ILE A 356 18.24 14.33 69.20
C ILE A 356 17.98 15.17 67.94
N ILE A 357 19.02 15.69 67.30
CA ILE A 357 18.90 16.54 66.10
C ILE A 357 18.27 15.76 64.93
N GLN A 358 18.62 14.48 64.76
CA GLN A 358 18.03 13.57 63.77
C GLN A 358 16.56 13.29 64.10
N ALA A 359 16.19 13.06 65.36
CA ALA A 359 14.80 12.85 65.76
C ALA A 359 13.95 14.10 65.46
N ILE A 360 14.44 15.29 65.82
CA ILE A 360 13.82 16.58 65.49
C ILE A 360 13.67 16.75 63.97
N ASN A 361 14.73 16.52 63.19
CA ASN A 361 14.72 16.68 61.73
C ASN A 361 13.97 15.57 60.97
N SER A 362 13.64 14.45 61.61
CA SER A 362 12.84 13.35 61.04
C SER A 362 11.40 13.30 61.57
N GLY A 363 10.93 14.37 62.23
CA GLY A 363 9.55 14.48 62.75
C GLY A 363 9.22 13.55 63.93
N ARG A 364 10.22 12.85 64.49
CA ARG A 364 10.05 11.89 65.60
C ARG A 364 10.10 12.60 66.94
N TYR A 365 9.13 13.49 67.15
CA TYR A 365 9.12 14.44 68.26
C TYR A 365 9.07 13.78 69.64
N ASP A 366 8.34 12.68 69.82
CA ASP A 366 8.29 11.94 71.09
C ASP A 366 9.66 11.36 71.49
N ALA A 367 10.41 10.87 70.51
CA ALA A 367 11.77 10.36 70.72
C ALA A 367 12.75 11.50 71.06
N ALA A 368 12.64 12.64 70.35
CA ALA A 368 13.40 13.84 70.69
C ALA A 368 13.11 14.33 72.11
N GLN A 369 11.84 14.36 72.52
CA GLN A 369 11.41 14.80 73.84
C GLN A 369 11.90 13.84 74.95
N THR A 370 11.90 12.54 74.68
CA THR A 370 12.45 11.50 75.56
C THR A 370 13.97 11.67 75.75
N ASP A 371 14.71 11.89 74.67
CA ASP A 371 16.17 12.08 74.74
C ASP A 371 16.56 13.44 75.35
N LEU A 372 15.75 14.49 75.15
CA LEU A 372 15.91 15.77 75.83
C LEU A 372 15.76 15.64 77.35
N ALA A 373 14.85 14.78 77.84
CA ALA A 373 14.77 14.47 79.27
C ALA A 373 16.06 13.78 79.77
N GLN A 374 16.64 12.85 79.01
CA GLN A 374 17.94 12.24 79.35
C GLN A 374 19.09 13.27 79.35
N LEU A 375 19.05 14.25 78.45
CA LEU A 375 20.02 15.35 78.40
C LEU A 375 19.87 16.31 79.59
N ALA A 376 18.65 16.56 80.07
CA ALA A 376 18.39 17.45 81.20
C ALA A 376 19.07 16.98 82.49
N HIS A 377 19.11 15.66 82.73
CA HIS A 377 19.83 15.07 83.87
C HIS A 377 21.36 15.25 83.82
N ARG A 378 21.93 15.70 82.69
CA ARG A 378 23.38 15.93 82.51
C ARG A 378 23.82 17.39 82.73
N GLY A 379 22.91 18.27 83.17
CA GLY A 379 23.26 19.59 83.73
C GLY A 379 23.62 20.71 82.76
N ASN A 380 23.60 20.49 81.44
CA ASN A 380 23.85 21.54 80.44
C ASN A 380 22.54 22.26 80.04
N THR A 381 22.12 23.21 80.88
CA THR A 381 20.86 23.94 80.75
C THR A 381 20.72 24.72 79.43
N VAL A 382 21.80 25.33 78.94
CA VAL A 382 21.72 26.17 77.72
C VAL A 382 21.56 25.30 76.47
N THR A 383 22.34 24.22 76.33
CA THR A 383 22.17 23.29 75.20
C THR A 383 20.80 22.60 75.23
N LEU A 384 20.29 22.27 76.43
CA LEU A 384 18.91 21.77 76.60
C LEU A 384 17.86 22.78 76.11
N MET A 385 17.98 24.06 76.52
CA MET A 385 17.06 25.12 76.09
C MET A 385 17.12 25.35 74.57
N SER A 386 18.31 25.36 73.96
CA SER A 386 18.47 25.56 72.51
C SER A 386 17.86 24.41 71.70
N LEU A 387 18.08 23.16 72.11
CA LEU A 387 17.50 22.00 71.44
C LEU A 387 15.98 21.89 71.69
N LYS A 388 15.49 22.32 72.86
CA LYS A 388 14.04 22.44 73.09
C LYS A 388 13.43 23.52 72.20
N GLY A 389 14.01 24.71 72.09
CA GLY A 389 13.52 25.77 71.21
C GLY A 389 13.48 25.34 69.73
N MET A 390 14.44 24.51 69.32
CA MET A 390 14.47 23.89 67.98
C MET A 390 13.32 22.89 67.78
N LEU A 391 12.99 22.09 68.80
CA LEU A 391 11.86 21.16 68.78
C LEU A 391 10.52 21.92 68.70
N GLU A 392 10.30 22.94 69.52
CA GLU A 392 9.06 23.74 69.52
C GLU A 392 8.87 24.47 68.16
N ARG A 393 9.93 25.10 67.61
CA ARG A 393 9.87 25.75 66.28
C ARG A 393 9.53 24.75 65.17
N ARG A 394 10.04 23.52 65.22
CA ARG A 394 9.71 22.44 64.26
C ARG A 394 8.29 21.91 64.39
N GLN A 395 7.64 22.05 65.55
CA GLN A 395 6.23 21.73 65.74
C GLN A 395 5.29 22.88 65.35
N GLY A 396 5.82 24.06 65.01
CA GLY A 396 5.02 25.27 64.76
C GLY A 396 4.66 26.06 66.02
N HIS A 397 5.14 25.64 67.20
CA HIS A 397 4.99 26.35 68.47
C HIS A 397 5.96 27.54 68.55
N LEU A 398 5.75 28.53 67.66
CA LEU A 398 6.66 29.66 67.46
C LEU A 398 6.75 30.57 68.70
N ALA A 399 5.67 30.70 69.48
CA ALA A 399 5.64 31.52 70.69
C ALA A 399 6.45 30.88 71.84
N GLU A 400 6.37 29.56 71.98
CA GLU A 400 7.11 28.75 72.94
C GLU A 400 8.62 28.75 72.59
N ALA A 401 8.93 28.62 71.30
CA ALA A 401 10.30 28.77 70.79
C ALA A 401 10.85 30.18 71.03
N GLU A 402 10.09 31.23 70.69
CA GLU A 402 10.44 32.63 70.98
C GLU A 402 10.69 32.85 72.48
N HIS A 403 9.84 32.30 73.36
CA HIS A 403 10.03 32.42 74.80
C HIS A 403 11.36 31.80 75.26
N LEU A 404 11.66 30.58 74.79
CA LEU A 404 12.90 29.87 75.12
C LEU A 404 14.14 30.63 74.63
N TYR A 405 14.14 31.11 73.38
CA TYR A 405 15.27 31.91 72.87
C TYR A 405 15.38 33.26 73.59
N ARG A 406 14.28 33.97 73.89
CA ARG A 406 14.29 35.17 74.74
C ARG A 406 14.70 34.87 76.19
N GLU A 407 14.59 33.64 76.70
CA GLU A 407 15.14 33.25 78.02
C GLU A 407 16.64 32.97 77.96
N ILE A 408 17.11 32.26 76.93
CA ILE A 408 18.56 32.07 76.69
C ILE A 408 19.24 33.45 76.60
N LEU A 409 18.64 34.41 75.88
CA LEU A 409 19.18 35.78 75.76
C LEU A 409 19.05 36.62 77.03
N ARG A 410 18.15 36.28 77.97
CA ARG A 410 18.15 36.87 79.33
C ARG A 410 19.30 36.33 80.19
N ARG A 411 19.76 35.10 79.95
CA ARG A 411 20.85 34.44 80.67
C ARG A 411 22.23 34.72 80.05
N VAL A 412 22.30 34.79 78.73
CA VAL A 412 23.50 35.00 77.92
C VAL A 412 23.15 35.94 76.75
N PRO A 413 23.22 37.28 76.96
CA PRO A 413 22.72 38.27 75.98
C PRO A 413 23.40 38.26 74.59
N GLY A 414 24.62 37.70 74.51
CA GLY A 414 25.37 37.49 73.28
C GLY A 414 25.36 36.04 72.76
N ASN A 415 24.36 35.22 73.12
CA ASN A 415 24.27 33.86 72.56
C ASN A 415 23.84 33.93 71.08
N ALA A 416 24.79 33.67 70.19
CA ALA A 416 24.59 33.80 68.74
C ALA A 416 23.49 32.87 68.19
N ASP A 417 23.40 31.63 68.68
CA ASP A 417 22.41 30.66 68.22
C ASP A 417 20.98 31.08 68.58
N ALA A 418 20.79 31.64 69.78
CA ALA A 418 19.50 32.16 70.24
C ALA A 418 19.13 33.50 69.60
N LEU A 419 20.10 34.38 69.31
CA LEU A 419 19.87 35.56 68.46
C LEU A 419 19.42 35.13 67.06
N PHE A 420 20.16 34.22 66.42
CA PHE A 420 19.86 33.75 65.06
C PHE A 420 18.48 33.09 64.97
N ASN A 421 18.15 32.17 65.87
CA ASN A 421 16.85 31.51 65.85
C ASN A 421 15.68 32.44 66.20
N LEU A 422 15.86 33.38 67.13
CA LEU A 422 14.84 34.40 67.42
C LEU A 422 14.60 35.31 66.22
N GLY A 423 15.67 35.77 65.55
CA GLY A 423 15.56 36.60 64.35
C GLY A 423 14.81 35.89 63.22
N GLY A 424 15.10 34.60 63.00
CA GLY A 424 14.37 33.77 62.04
C GLY A 424 12.87 33.71 62.31
N ILE A 425 12.47 33.48 63.58
CA ILE A 425 11.04 33.46 63.98
C ILE A 425 10.37 34.83 63.74
N LEU A 426 11.09 35.93 63.95
CA LEU A 426 10.54 37.29 63.73
C LEU A 426 10.34 37.60 62.24
N ILE A 427 11.22 37.12 61.35
CA ILE A 427 11.05 37.22 59.89
C ILE A 427 9.87 36.34 59.43
N GLU A 428 9.82 35.09 59.89
CA GLU A 428 8.72 34.13 59.62
C GLU A 428 7.35 34.68 60.04
N THR A 429 7.28 35.38 61.17
CA THR A 429 6.05 36.01 61.69
C THR A 429 5.80 37.44 61.18
N GLY A 430 6.65 37.97 60.30
CA GLY A 430 6.48 39.30 59.70
C GLY A 430 6.74 40.49 60.64
N ARG A 431 7.41 40.26 61.78
CA ARG A 431 7.78 41.29 62.78
C ARG A 431 9.10 41.98 62.41
N GLU A 432 9.17 42.47 61.18
CA GLU A 432 10.34 43.08 60.53
C GLU A 432 11.09 44.12 61.42
N PRO A 433 10.42 45.05 62.15
CA PRO A 433 11.14 46.00 63.02
C PRO A 433 11.85 45.34 64.22
N GLU A 434 11.31 44.25 64.77
CA GLU A 434 11.99 43.49 65.84
C GLU A 434 13.06 42.56 65.26
N ALA A 435 12.85 41.99 64.07
CA ALA A 435 13.87 41.22 63.37
C ALA A 435 15.13 42.07 63.14
N GLN A 436 14.95 43.35 62.76
CA GLN A 436 16.07 44.25 62.50
C GLN A 436 16.90 44.61 63.76
N ASP A 437 16.29 44.73 64.95
CA ASP A 437 17.06 44.85 66.22
C ASP A 437 17.92 43.60 66.46
N ILE A 438 17.33 42.42 66.26
CA ILE A 438 18.04 41.15 66.43
C ILE A 438 19.16 40.99 65.40
N ILE A 439 18.95 41.41 64.15
CA ILE A 439 19.97 41.44 63.09
C ILE A 439 21.13 42.36 63.48
N VAL A 440 20.87 43.61 63.90
CA VAL A 440 21.90 44.57 64.31
C VAL A 440 22.71 44.04 65.51
N ARG A 441 22.02 43.46 66.51
CA ARG A 441 22.67 42.87 67.68
C ARG A 441 23.47 41.62 67.34
N LEU A 442 22.99 40.79 66.42
CA LEU A 442 23.72 39.64 65.89
C LEU A 442 24.92 40.09 65.06
N HIS A 443 24.85 41.21 64.35
CA HIS A 443 25.96 41.75 63.56
C HIS A 443 27.17 42.09 64.45
N HIS A 444 26.95 42.52 65.70
CA HIS A 444 28.01 42.76 66.68
C HIS A 444 28.62 41.47 67.30
N VAL A 445 28.00 40.30 67.10
CA VAL A 445 28.40 39.02 67.73
C VAL A 445 28.89 38.00 66.71
N ARG A 446 28.15 37.84 65.61
CA ARG A 446 28.39 36.95 64.47
C ARG A 446 27.87 37.62 63.18
N PRO A 447 28.68 38.48 62.52
CA PRO A 447 28.29 39.17 61.29
C PRO A 447 27.87 38.25 60.14
N ASP A 448 28.35 37.01 60.15
CA ASP A 448 27.98 35.95 59.21
C ASP A 448 26.53 35.48 59.40
N LEU A 449 26.11 35.22 60.65
CA LEU A 449 24.74 34.83 60.97
C LEU A 449 23.75 36.00 60.82
N ALA A 450 24.20 37.23 61.05
CA ALA A 450 23.41 38.43 60.77
C ALA A 450 23.09 38.56 59.27
N ARG A 451 24.08 38.38 58.40
CA ARG A 451 23.90 38.41 56.94
C ARG A 451 22.92 37.36 56.43
N HIS A 452 22.91 36.17 57.04
CA HIS A 452 21.94 35.12 56.69
C HIS A 452 20.49 35.54 57.02
N LEU A 453 20.27 36.27 58.12
CA LEU A 453 18.97 36.84 58.44
C LEU A 453 18.59 38.01 57.52
N GLU A 454 19.53 38.90 57.18
CA GLU A 454 19.30 40.00 56.22
C GLU A 454 18.86 39.47 54.84
N VAL A 455 19.47 38.37 54.38
CA VAL A 455 19.10 37.68 53.13
C VAL A 455 17.75 36.98 53.23
N ALA A 456 17.44 36.35 54.37
CA ALA A 456 16.15 35.73 54.62
C ALA A 456 15.01 36.77 54.65
N ASP A 457 15.23 37.94 55.25
CA ASP A 457 14.24 39.01 55.31
C ASP A 457 13.97 39.62 53.92
N LEU A 458 15.01 40.00 53.16
CA LEU A 458 14.85 40.46 51.77
C LEU A 458 14.11 39.45 50.89
N SER A 459 14.35 38.16 51.11
CA SER A 459 13.65 37.08 50.43
C SER A 459 12.18 36.98 50.84
N ALA A 460 11.86 37.17 52.12
CA ALA A 460 10.49 37.19 52.63
C ALA A 460 9.72 38.46 52.21
N GLN A 461 10.39 39.60 52.03
CA GLN A 461 9.82 40.80 51.40
C GLN A 461 9.46 40.53 49.93
N SER A 462 10.32 39.83 49.17
CA SER A 462 10.06 39.51 47.77
C SER A 462 8.86 38.58 47.54
N ASP A 463 8.55 37.71 48.51
CA ASP A 463 7.37 36.82 48.45
C ASP A 463 6.05 37.57 48.67
N ARG A 464 6.10 38.78 49.25
CA ARG A 464 4.92 39.57 49.64
C ARG A 464 4.50 40.60 48.58
N THR A 465 5.41 41.00 47.68
CA THR A 465 5.07 41.96 46.59
C THR A 465 4.46 41.28 45.37
N ARG A 466 3.54 41.99 44.70
CA ARG A 466 2.94 41.61 43.40
C ARG A 466 3.56 42.34 42.21
N ASN A 467 4.63 43.12 42.43
CA ASN A 467 5.30 43.89 41.38
C ASN A 467 6.59 43.20 40.96
N ASN A 468 6.60 42.60 39.76
CA ASN A 468 7.75 41.82 39.26
C ASN A 468 9.07 42.63 39.26
N ASN A 469 9.03 43.94 38.98
CA ASN A 469 10.23 44.79 39.03
C ASN A 469 10.78 44.95 40.46
N GLU A 470 9.90 45.04 41.46
CA GLU A 470 10.28 45.15 42.87
C GLU A 470 10.76 43.79 43.42
N LYS A 471 10.07 42.69 43.05
CA LYS A 471 10.47 41.31 43.34
C LYS A 471 11.89 41.03 42.84
N LEU A 472 12.19 41.40 41.59
CA LEU A 472 13.54 41.30 41.01
C LEU A 472 14.57 42.20 41.72
N GLN A 473 14.22 43.42 42.13
CA GLN A 473 15.15 44.29 42.87
C GLN A 473 15.50 43.74 44.26
N LEU A 474 14.51 43.22 45.00
CA LEU A 474 14.71 42.59 46.31
C LEU A 474 15.58 41.34 46.21
N LEU A 475 15.29 40.46 45.24
CA LEU A 475 16.06 39.23 45.01
C LEU A 475 17.48 39.50 44.51
N ASN A 476 17.72 40.52 43.68
CA ASN A 476 19.07 40.93 43.29
C ASN A 476 19.86 41.51 44.48
N ARG A 477 19.21 42.23 45.42
CA ARG A 477 19.85 42.67 46.67
C ARG A 477 20.22 41.49 47.57
N ALA A 478 19.31 40.53 47.74
CA ALA A 478 19.59 39.29 48.48
C ALA A 478 20.77 38.52 47.85
N LEU A 479 20.79 38.39 46.52
CA LEU A 479 21.87 37.72 45.79
C LEU A 479 23.21 38.46 45.90
N ALA A 480 23.22 39.79 45.91
CA ALA A 480 24.44 40.56 46.14
C ALA A 480 25.04 40.33 47.55
N MET A 481 24.19 40.00 48.54
CA MET A 481 24.59 39.74 49.93
C MET A 481 24.96 38.27 50.18
N ALA A 482 24.33 37.32 49.48
CA ALA A 482 24.74 35.91 49.43
C ALA A 482 24.84 35.39 47.98
N PRO A 483 25.94 35.68 47.26
CA PRO A 483 26.10 35.30 45.84
C PRO A 483 26.07 33.79 45.56
N ALA A 484 26.22 32.96 46.58
CA ALA A 484 26.25 31.50 46.52
C ALA A 484 25.03 30.84 47.20
N ASP A 485 23.97 31.60 47.53
CA ASP A 485 22.73 31.02 48.06
C ASP A 485 21.88 30.43 46.91
N PRO A 486 21.61 29.11 46.91
CA PRO A 486 20.87 28.46 45.82
C PRO A 486 19.37 28.73 45.88
N TRP A 487 18.82 29.06 47.05
CA TRP A 487 17.39 29.33 47.26
C TRP A 487 17.02 30.74 46.81
N VAL A 488 17.89 31.73 47.07
CA VAL A 488 17.76 33.09 46.51
C VAL A 488 17.84 33.05 44.98
N ARG A 489 18.76 32.25 44.42
CA ARG A 489 18.89 32.06 42.97
C ARG A 489 17.67 31.36 42.35
N LEU A 490 17.13 30.34 43.01
CA LEU A 490 15.88 29.68 42.59
C LEU A 490 14.71 30.67 42.52
N LYS A 491 14.53 31.49 43.57
CA LYS A 491 13.50 32.55 43.57
C LYS A 491 13.72 33.57 42.46
N LEU A 492 14.97 33.98 42.21
CA LEU A 492 15.32 34.91 41.13
C LEU A 492 15.04 34.30 39.76
N ALA A 493 15.34 33.02 39.55
CA ALA A 493 15.07 32.31 38.30
C ALA A 493 13.56 32.21 38.03
N HIS A 494 12.75 31.83 39.02
CA HIS A 494 11.29 31.86 38.90
C HIS A 494 10.76 33.28 38.58
N ALA A 495 11.25 34.32 39.26
CA ALA A 495 10.86 35.70 38.99
C ALA A 495 11.29 36.22 37.60
N LEU A 496 12.36 35.66 37.02
CA LEU A 496 12.79 35.94 35.65
C LEU A 496 11.94 35.18 34.62
N ASP A 497 11.53 33.94 34.91
CA ASP A 497 10.62 33.16 34.07
C ASP A 497 9.20 33.73 34.06
N GLU A 498 8.67 34.16 35.21
CA GLU A 498 7.43 34.95 35.33
C GLU A 498 7.48 36.26 34.52
N ALA A 499 8.68 36.76 34.20
CA ALA A 499 8.91 37.93 33.37
C ALA A 499 9.35 37.60 31.93
N GLY A 500 9.23 36.33 31.49
CA GLY A 500 9.59 35.87 30.13
C GLY A 500 11.09 35.79 29.83
N ASN A 501 11.97 36.06 30.79
CA ASN A 501 13.42 36.13 30.61
C ASN A 501 14.11 34.75 30.76
N HIS A 502 13.57 33.73 30.09
CA HIS A 502 13.94 32.32 30.28
C HIS A 502 15.45 32.03 30.19
N ALA A 503 16.15 32.64 29.23
CA ALA A 503 17.59 32.47 29.08
C ALA A 503 18.40 33.02 30.28
N GLN A 504 17.92 34.08 30.94
CA GLN A 504 18.55 34.62 32.14
C GLN A 504 18.23 33.77 33.38
N ALA A 505 16.99 33.29 33.50
CA ALA A 505 16.58 32.36 34.56
C ALA A 505 17.43 31.08 34.55
N GLN A 506 17.59 30.47 33.37
CA GLN A 506 18.46 29.31 33.16
C GLN A 506 19.93 29.61 33.52
N ALA A 507 20.48 30.74 33.08
CA ALA A 507 21.87 31.13 33.37
C ALA A 507 22.14 31.33 34.87
N VAL A 508 21.16 31.86 35.64
CA VAL A 508 21.25 31.98 37.11
C VAL A 508 21.38 30.61 37.78
N MET A 509 20.64 29.60 37.29
CA MET A 509 20.61 28.24 37.85
C MET A 509 21.73 27.33 37.34
N ASP A 510 22.18 27.43 36.09
CA ASP A 510 23.40 26.74 35.65
C ASP A 510 24.65 27.31 36.36
N GLY A 511 24.62 28.60 36.70
CA GLY A 511 25.59 29.21 37.61
C GLY A 511 25.60 28.64 39.04
N VAL A 512 24.60 27.85 39.45
CA VAL A 512 24.58 27.09 40.72
C VAL A 512 25.31 25.75 40.54
N THR A 513 25.03 25.05 39.44
CA THR A 513 25.46 23.65 39.24
C THR A 513 26.83 23.49 38.55
N SER A 514 27.42 24.59 38.08
CA SER A 514 28.71 24.64 37.36
C SER A 514 29.94 24.94 38.24
N GLY A 515 29.75 25.13 39.56
CA GLY A 515 30.83 25.48 40.49
C GLY A 515 31.88 24.37 40.70
N ARG A 516 33.10 24.75 41.11
CA ARG A 516 34.17 23.79 41.50
C ARG A 516 33.84 22.96 42.75
N SER A 517 32.86 23.38 43.53
CA SER A 517 32.32 22.67 44.70
C SER A 517 30.81 22.94 44.74
N VAL A 518 30.01 21.95 44.35
CA VAL A 518 28.54 22.01 44.35
C VAL A 518 28.04 21.26 45.58
N THR A 519 27.19 21.91 46.38
CA THR A 519 26.62 21.35 47.61
C THR A 519 25.36 20.51 47.34
N ALA A 520 24.83 19.87 48.38
CA ALA A 520 23.53 19.20 48.26
C ALA A 520 22.39 20.20 48.00
N GLU A 521 22.40 21.38 48.64
CA GLU A 521 21.34 22.39 48.48
C GLU A 521 21.36 23.03 47.08
N ASP A 522 22.55 23.24 46.51
CA ASP A 522 22.73 23.64 45.11
C ASP A 522 22.02 22.68 44.14
N LEU A 523 22.16 21.37 44.39
CA LEU A 523 21.47 20.33 43.61
C LEU A 523 19.97 20.31 43.90
N GLN A 524 19.53 20.44 45.16
CA GLN A 524 18.10 20.46 45.50
C GLN A 524 17.37 21.61 44.79
N ALA A 525 17.92 22.82 44.85
CA ALA A 525 17.33 23.99 44.20
C ALA A 525 17.29 23.83 42.66
N ALA A 526 18.36 23.34 42.06
CA ALA A 526 18.42 23.12 40.61
C ALA A 526 17.50 21.98 40.13
N ILE A 527 17.29 20.93 40.95
CA ILE A 527 16.30 19.87 40.68
C ILE A 527 14.88 20.43 40.72
N ILE A 528 14.55 21.25 41.73
CA ILE A 528 13.22 21.89 41.84
C ILE A 528 12.96 22.79 40.62
N TYR A 529 13.97 23.55 40.18
CA TYR A 529 13.88 24.36 38.97
C TYR A 529 13.66 23.51 37.70
N ALA A 530 14.48 22.47 37.50
CA ALA A 530 14.37 21.58 36.35
C ALA A 530 12.99 20.88 36.27
N MET A 531 12.48 20.38 37.41
CA MET A 531 11.14 19.82 37.51
C MET A 531 10.04 20.85 37.19
N GLY A 532 10.21 22.10 37.63
CA GLY A 532 9.31 23.21 37.31
C GLY A 532 9.29 23.59 35.83
N ARG A 533 10.37 23.33 35.09
CA ARG A 533 10.44 23.43 33.62
C ARG A 533 10.11 22.14 32.88
N HIS A 534 9.72 21.08 33.59
CA HIS A 534 9.52 19.71 33.07
C HIS A 534 10.77 19.05 32.44
N ASP A 535 11.97 19.57 32.69
CA ASP A 535 13.24 18.99 32.24
C ASP A 535 13.64 17.81 33.15
N LEU A 536 12.99 16.67 32.90
CA LEU A 536 13.23 15.41 33.61
C LEU A 536 14.67 14.90 33.42
N ALA A 537 15.28 15.11 32.25
CA ALA A 537 16.64 14.65 31.97
C ALA A 537 17.67 15.43 32.80
N ARG A 538 17.51 16.76 32.93
CA ARG A 538 18.34 17.58 33.81
C ARG A 538 18.07 17.28 35.29
N ALA A 539 16.81 17.07 35.67
CA ALA A 539 16.46 16.67 37.02
C ALA A 539 17.10 15.34 37.43
N GLU A 540 17.09 14.33 36.54
CA GLU A 540 17.76 13.04 36.75
C GLU A 540 19.30 13.20 36.86
N GLN A 541 19.93 13.94 35.94
CA GLN A 541 21.38 14.24 36.00
C GLN A 541 21.80 14.90 37.33
N LEU A 542 20.98 15.80 37.85
CA LEU A 542 21.24 16.49 39.11
C LEU A 542 20.94 15.59 40.32
N MET A 543 19.90 14.75 40.25
CA MET A 543 19.59 13.76 41.28
C MET A 543 20.70 12.70 41.40
N ALA A 544 21.24 12.22 40.28
CA ALA A 544 22.37 11.27 40.23
C ALA A 544 23.68 11.85 40.79
N ARG A 545 23.81 13.19 40.86
CA ARG A 545 24.93 13.90 41.52
C ARG A 545 24.72 14.05 43.02
N MET A 546 23.52 13.79 43.56
CA MET A 546 23.18 14.03 44.96
C MET A 546 23.61 12.86 45.86
N PRO A 547 24.33 13.09 46.97
CA PRO A 547 24.61 12.05 47.95
C PRO A 547 23.31 11.50 48.56
N ALA A 548 23.16 10.17 48.61
CA ALA A 548 21.94 9.52 49.11
C ALA A 548 21.57 9.90 50.56
N GLY A 549 22.55 10.29 51.39
CA GLY A 549 22.32 10.81 52.74
C GLY A 549 21.84 12.27 52.82
N SER A 550 21.59 12.94 51.68
CA SER A 550 21.28 14.38 51.59
C SER A 550 19.93 14.69 50.93
N GLN A 551 19.08 13.68 50.73
CA GLN A 551 17.71 13.87 50.20
C GLN A 551 16.76 14.34 51.32
N SER A 552 16.00 15.42 51.06
CA SER A 552 14.92 15.88 51.94
C SER A 552 13.58 15.18 51.61
N PRO A 553 12.57 15.15 52.50
CA PRO A 553 11.26 14.53 52.20
C PRO A 553 10.46 15.19 51.05
N GLY A 554 10.84 16.39 50.61
CA GLY A 554 10.36 16.98 49.35
C GLY A 554 11.08 16.37 48.15
N ILE A 555 12.41 16.33 48.20
CA ILE A 555 13.27 15.78 47.15
C ILE A 555 13.10 14.26 46.99
N ALA A 556 12.75 13.53 48.05
CA ALA A 556 12.37 12.12 47.99
C ALA A 556 11.11 11.89 47.13
N ARG A 557 10.08 12.72 47.27
CA ARG A 557 8.88 12.66 46.41
C ARG A 557 9.19 13.05 44.95
N VAL A 558 10.10 13.99 44.74
CA VAL A 558 10.62 14.31 43.40
C VAL A 558 11.41 13.13 42.83
N ALA A 559 12.21 12.43 43.65
CA ALA A 559 12.92 11.22 43.24
C ALA A 559 11.94 10.07 42.91
N GLU A 560 10.83 9.91 43.64
CA GLU A 560 9.74 8.99 43.28
C GLU A 560 9.08 9.36 41.95
N GLN A 561 8.87 10.66 41.66
CA GLN A 561 8.35 11.11 40.37
C GLN A 561 9.33 10.88 39.20
N ILE A 562 10.63 11.12 39.42
CA ILE A 562 11.68 10.85 38.43
C ILE A 562 11.82 9.34 38.21
N GLU A 563 11.83 8.52 39.27
CA GLU A 563 11.88 7.05 39.18
C GLU A 563 10.64 6.50 38.46
N LEU A 564 9.44 7.02 38.74
CA LEU A 564 8.22 6.67 38.02
C LEU A 564 8.33 7.03 36.53
N ALA A 565 8.78 8.24 36.20
CA ALA A 565 8.95 8.68 34.81
C ALA A 565 10.00 7.85 34.06
N ARG A 566 11.13 7.56 34.72
CA ARG A 566 12.20 6.67 34.23
C ARG A 566 11.66 5.26 33.98
N ARG A 567 10.85 4.72 34.90
CA ARG A 567 10.26 3.37 34.78
C ARG A 567 9.20 3.27 33.69
N ILE A 568 8.39 4.33 33.54
CA ILE A 568 7.47 4.50 32.41
C ILE A 568 8.28 4.54 31.09
N GLN A 569 9.35 5.33 31.02
CA GLN A 569 10.18 5.44 29.81
C GLN A 569 10.90 4.11 29.47
N GLU A 570 11.35 3.34 30.45
CA GLU A 570 11.88 1.98 30.26
C GLU A 570 10.82 1.03 29.65
N LEU A 571 9.58 1.10 30.14
CA LEU A 571 8.48 0.24 29.67
C LEU A 571 7.97 0.67 28.29
N ASN A 572 7.92 1.96 28.00
CA ASN A 572 7.49 2.48 26.69
C ASN A 572 8.57 2.24 25.61
N ARG A 573 9.87 2.32 25.95
CA ARG A 573 10.97 1.98 25.03
C ARG A 573 11.10 0.48 24.72
N ALA A 574 10.43 -0.40 25.45
CA ALA A 574 10.49 -1.84 25.26
C ALA A 574 9.34 -2.31 24.34
N PRO A 575 9.56 -2.63 23.05
CA PRO A 575 8.48 -2.78 22.05
C PRO A 575 7.52 -3.97 22.26
N ARG A 576 7.71 -4.75 23.33
CA ARG A 576 6.88 -5.90 23.71
C ARG A 576 6.54 -5.93 25.21
N ALA A 577 6.79 -4.85 25.97
CA ALA A 577 6.42 -4.80 27.38
C ALA A 577 4.87 -4.71 27.50
N PRO A 578 4.18 -5.71 28.09
CA PRO A 578 2.73 -5.69 28.17
C PRO A 578 2.23 -4.58 29.10
N ASN A 579 1.10 -3.96 28.75
CA ASN A 579 0.50 -2.84 29.48
C ASN A 579 0.29 -3.12 30.97
N ALA A 580 0.02 -4.38 31.33
CA ALA A 580 -0.05 -4.85 32.72
C ALA A 580 1.18 -4.45 33.58
N LEU A 581 2.36 -4.24 33.00
CA LEU A 581 3.55 -3.76 33.73
C LEU A 581 3.50 -2.25 34.04
N LEU A 582 2.84 -1.44 33.20
CA LEU A 582 2.54 -0.04 33.50
C LEU A 582 1.40 0.03 34.53
N MET A 583 0.35 -0.78 34.35
CA MET A 583 -0.77 -0.85 35.30
C MET A 583 -0.31 -1.27 36.70
N ALA A 584 0.67 -2.19 36.81
CA ALA A 584 1.27 -2.62 38.07
C ALA A 584 2.10 -1.53 38.80
N LEU A 585 2.26 -0.33 38.22
CA LEU A 585 2.84 0.83 38.91
C LEU A 585 1.79 1.55 39.80
N ALA A 586 0.50 1.23 39.67
CA ALA A 586 -0.58 1.70 40.54
C ALA A 586 -0.70 0.82 41.79
N ASP A 587 0.32 0.86 42.66
CA ASP A 587 0.55 -0.12 43.73
C ASP A 587 0.23 0.38 45.16
N ARG A 588 -0.16 1.65 45.31
CA ARG A 588 -0.35 2.34 46.61
C ARG A 588 -1.42 3.46 46.48
N PRO A 589 -1.70 4.29 47.50
CA PRO A 589 -2.57 5.46 47.35
C PRO A 589 -1.90 6.62 46.58
N ASP A 590 -2.69 7.45 45.88
CA ASP A 590 -2.26 8.67 45.18
C ASP A 590 -3.13 9.88 45.59
N PRO A 591 -2.91 10.49 46.77
CA PRO A 591 -3.63 11.69 47.21
C PRO A 591 -3.37 12.92 46.33
N THR A 592 -2.38 12.87 45.44
CA THR A 592 -2.02 13.96 44.53
C THR A 592 -2.70 13.90 43.17
N GLY A 593 -2.98 12.69 42.66
CA GLY A 593 -3.38 12.43 41.27
C GLY A 593 -2.20 12.36 40.29
N GLU A 594 -0.98 12.68 40.73
CA GLU A 594 0.21 12.75 39.87
C GLU A 594 0.66 11.38 39.34
N ARG A 595 0.54 10.31 40.13
CA ARG A 595 0.98 8.98 39.69
C ARG A 595 -0.04 8.36 38.74
N GLY A 596 -1.32 8.36 39.13
CA GLY A 596 -2.40 7.85 38.30
C GLY A 596 -2.45 8.58 36.95
N MET A 597 -2.29 9.92 36.95
CA MET A 597 -2.20 10.71 35.73
C MET A 597 -1.03 10.28 34.84
N ARG A 598 0.18 10.12 35.39
CA ARG A 598 1.38 9.77 34.60
C ARG A 598 1.28 8.35 34.02
N ILE A 599 0.78 7.38 34.77
CA ILE A 599 0.58 6.01 34.26
C ILE A 599 -0.53 5.97 33.21
N ALA A 600 -1.66 6.64 33.45
CA ALA A 600 -2.78 6.68 32.51
C ALA A 600 -2.42 7.42 31.21
N ASN A 601 -1.66 8.52 31.29
CA ASN A 601 -1.08 9.18 30.12
C ASN A 601 -0.13 8.23 29.37
N ALA A 602 0.80 7.55 30.05
CA ALA A 602 1.71 6.59 29.41
C ALA A 602 1.02 5.39 28.76
N LEU A 603 -0.22 5.06 29.17
CA LEU A 603 -1.07 4.05 28.53
C LEU A 603 -1.88 4.64 27.35
N LEU A 604 -2.31 5.90 27.43
CA LEU A 604 -2.86 6.65 26.29
C LEU A 604 -1.82 6.78 25.16
N ASP A 605 -0.58 7.11 25.51
CA ASP A 605 0.57 7.21 24.58
C ASP A 605 0.97 5.84 23.97
N ARG A 606 0.30 4.74 24.39
CA ARG A 606 0.41 3.38 23.84
C ARG A 606 -0.92 2.87 23.27
N HIS A 607 -1.85 3.78 22.96
CA HIS A 607 -3.19 3.51 22.43
C HIS A 607 -4.03 2.54 23.29
N ALA A 608 -3.85 2.55 24.61
CA ALA A 608 -4.49 1.65 25.57
C ALA A 608 -5.46 2.36 26.53
N PRO A 609 -6.55 3.00 26.03
CA PRO A 609 -7.45 3.80 26.86
C PRO A 609 -8.21 2.97 27.91
N GLN A 610 -8.53 1.71 27.63
CA GLN A 610 -9.21 0.84 28.61
C GLN A 610 -8.30 0.48 29.81
N ASP A 611 -7.00 0.31 29.56
CA ASP A 611 -6.02 0.05 30.63
C ASP A 611 -5.78 1.31 31.46
N ALA A 612 -5.70 2.48 30.81
CA ALA A 612 -5.62 3.78 31.47
C ALA A 612 -6.85 4.06 32.36
N GLN A 613 -8.06 3.78 31.87
CA GLN A 613 -9.30 3.93 32.63
C GLN A 613 -9.33 3.02 33.87
N GLN A 614 -8.84 1.77 33.74
CA GLN A 614 -8.71 0.82 34.85
C GLN A 614 -7.70 1.28 35.91
N VAL A 615 -6.55 1.83 35.49
CA VAL A 615 -5.53 2.38 36.41
C VAL A 615 -6.10 3.51 37.27
N LEU A 616 -6.82 4.46 36.66
CA LEU A 616 -7.43 5.57 37.41
C LEU A 616 -8.49 5.06 38.40
N ALA A 617 -9.30 4.07 38.01
CA ALA A 617 -10.30 3.46 38.88
C ALA A 617 -9.68 2.70 40.07
N GLU A 618 -8.54 2.03 39.87
CA GLU A 618 -7.80 1.37 40.97
C GLU A 618 -7.15 2.38 41.91
N GLU A 619 -6.55 3.46 41.40
CA GLU A 619 -6.00 4.54 42.22
C GLU A 619 -7.08 5.29 43.04
N GLU A 620 -8.28 5.51 42.47
CA GLU A 620 -9.45 6.01 43.22
C GLU A 620 -9.87 5.02 44.32
N ARG A 621 -9.78 3.70 44.07
CA ARG A 621 -10.11 2.66 45.06
C ARG A 621 -9.08 2.57 46.18
N LEU A 622 -7.80 2.76 45.88
CA LEU A 622 -6.70 2.74 46.85
C LEU A 622 -6.64 4.03 47.70
N THR A 623 -7.17 5.15 47.20
CA THR A 623 -7.06 6.47 47.83
C THR A 623 -8.36 6.88 48.51
N GLN A 624 -8.55 6.41 49.75
CA GLN A 624 -9.77 6.66 50.53
C GLN A 624 -9.46 7.37 51.86
N PRO A 625 -10.12 8.51 52.18
CA PRO A 625 -11.08 9.24 51.35
C PRO A 625 -10.41 9.95 50.15
N PRO A 626 -11.15 10.23 49.06
CA PRO A 626 -10.62 10.90 47.87
C PRO A 626 -10.22 12.36 48.17
N GLN A 627 -9.22 12.85 47.44
CA GLN A 627 -8.62 14.18 47.66
C GLN A 627 -8.95 15.18 46.53
N PRO A 628 -9.11 16.48 46.82
CA PRO A 628 -9.45 17.49 45.81
C PRO A 628 -8.45 17.55 44.63
N SER A 629 -7.15 17.44 44.92
CA SER A 629 -6.07 17.37 43.93
C SER A 629 -6.21 16.17 43.00
N GLN A 630 -6.42 14.98 43.57
CA GLN A 630 -6.58 13.73 42.83
C GLN A 630 -7.78 13.78 41.87
N LEU A 631 -8.93 14.25 42.36
CA LEU A 631 -10.16 14.31 41.57
C LEU A 631 -10.04 15.25 40.37
N LEU A 632 -9.35 16.39 40.50
CA LEU A 632 -9.14 17.30 39.37
C LEU A 632 -8.14 16.73 38.35
N ALA A 633 -7.03 16.14 38.81
CA ALA A 633 -6.07 15.49 37.93
C ALA A 633 -6.72 14.36 37.11
N TYR A 634 -7.52 13.50 37.75
CA TYR A 634 -8.16 12.38 37.07
C TYR A 634 -9.31 12.85 36.17
N ALA A 635 -10.08 13.88 36.56
CA ALA A 635 -11.06 14.49 35.67
C ALA A 635 -10.42 14.98 34.36
N GLY A 636 -9.24 15.61 34.43
CA GLY A 636 -8.46 16.02 33.25
C GLY A 636 -8.04 14.86 32.34
N VAL A 637 -7.63 13.73 32.91
CA VAL A 637 -7.29 12.53 32.10
C VAL A 637 -8.54 11.83 31.57
N TYR A 638 -9.64 11.80 32.32
CA TYR A 638 -10.90 11.26 31.83
C TYR A 638 -11.48 12.06 30.65
N LEU A 639 -11.19 13.36 30.53
CA LEU A 639 -11.45 14.12 29.30
C LEU A 639 -10.58 13.64 28.12
N ARG A 640 -9.27 13.38 28.31
CA ARG A 640 -8.41 12.78 27.28
C ARG A 640 -8.86 11.38 26.86
N LEU A 641 -9.43 10.61 27.79
CA LEU A 641 -10.07 9.30 27.54
C LEU A 641 -11.47 9.39 26.89
N HIS A 642 -11.97 10.60 26.63
CA HIS A 642 -13.33 10.89 26.18
C HIS A 642 -14.45 10.36 27.07
N SER A 643 -14.17 10.02 28.34
CA SER A 643 -15.16 9.59 29.31
C SER A 643 -15.80 10.79 30.02
N SER A 644 -16.85 11.33 29.40
CA SER A 644 -17.68 12.38 30.01
C SER A 644 -18.29 11.95 31.34
N ILE A 645 -18.62 10.66 31.50
CA ILE A 645 -19.23 10.08 32.71
C ILE A 645 -18.22 10.09 33.88
N ASP A 646 -17.00 9.60 33.65
CA ASP A 646 -15.97 9.56 34.70
C ASP A 646 -15.52 10.98 35.07
N ALA A 647 -15.25 11.85 34.08
CA ALA A 647 -14.92 13.25 34.35
C ALA A 647 -16.01 13.97 35.16
N THR A 648 -17.29 13.72 34.86
CA THR A 648 -18.43 14.25 35.63
C THR A 648 -18.46 13.68 37.05
N ARG A 649 -18.15 12.38 37.26
CA ARG A 649 -18.04 11.79 38.61
C ARG A 649 -16.99 12.52 39.45
N CYS A 650 -15.80 12.72 38.90
CA CYS A 650 -14.68 13.34 39.61
C CYS A 650 -14.98 14.81 39.96
N LEU A 651 -15.56 15.58 39.02
CA LEU A 651 -15.99 16.97 39.27
C LEU A 651 -17.08 17.07 40.34
N ASN A 652 -18.11 16.21 40.29
CA ASN A 652 -19.16 16.18 41.32
C ASN A 652 -18.61 15.80 42.70
N GLY A 653 -17.62 14.90 42.75
CA GLY A 653 -16.90 14.56 43.99
C GLY A 653 -16.11 15.73 44.56
N PHE A 654 -15.43 16.50 43.70
CA PHE A 654 -14.73 17.72 44.09
C PHE A 654 -15.70 18.78 44.63
N ASP A 655 -16.80 19.04 43.92
CA ASP A 655 -17.82 20.02 44.32
C ASP A 655 -18.47 19.64 45.66
N ALA A 656 -18.73 18.36 45.91
CA ALA A 656 -19.24 17.87 47.18
C ALA A 656 -18.24 18.10 48.34
N ILE A 657 -16.94 17.90 48.12
CA ILE A 657 -15.92 18.24 49.11
C ILE A 657 -15.87 19.76 49.33
N ALA A 658 -15.93 20.56 48.25
CA ALA A 658 -15.88 22.02 48.33
C ALA A 658 -17.07 22.63 49.07
N GLN A 659 -18.27 22.05 48.95
CA GLN A 659 -19.44 22.48 49.73
C GLN A 659 -19.31 22.19 51.23
N VAL A 660 -18.72 21.05 51.61
CA VAL A 660 -18.61 20.63 53.02
C VAL A 660 -17.37 21.20 53.71
N ARG A 661 -16.26 21.38 52.97
CA ARG A 661 -14.96 21.86 53.47
C ARG A 661 -14.37 22.98 52.59
N PRO A 662 -15.02 24.14 52.47
CA PRO A 662 -14.56 25.23 51.60
C PRO A 662 -13.21 25.85 51.99
N ALA A 663 -12.73 25.61 53.22
CA ALA A 663 -11.41 26.03 53.69
C ALA A 663 -10.26 25.16 53.14
N ASP A 664 -10.56 23.93 52.70
CA ASP A 664 -9.57 22.97 52.18
C ASP A 664 -9.29 23.18 50.68
N ILE A 665 -10.01 24.12 50.02
CA ILE A 665 -10.01 24.31 48.56
C ILE A 665 -9.32 25.63 48.17
N THR A 666 -8.22 25.54 47.42
CA THR A 666 -7.47 26.72 46.95
C THR A 666 -8.23 27.51 45.88
N ALA A 667 -7.70 28.67 45.46
CA ALA A 667 -8.23 29.40 44.31
C ALA A 667 -7.98 28.62 43.01
N ASP A 668 -6.73 28.18 42.82
CA ASP A 668 -6.24 27.48 41.62
C ASP A 668 -7.02 26.19 41.34
N GLN A 669 -7.39 25.43 42.39
CA GLN A 669 -8.24 24.25 42.26
C GLN A 669 -9.63 24.56 41.68
N ARG A 670 -10.22 25.71 41.99
CA ARG A 670 -11.52 26.13 41.44
C ARG A 670 -11.38 26.55 39.98
N GLU A 671 -10.26 27.19 39.64
CA GLU A 671 -9.97 27.59 38.27
C GLU A 671 -9.74 26.37 37.36
N ILE A 672 -8.92 25.41 37.80
CA ILE A 672 -8.76 24.11 37.13
C ILE A 672 -10.11 23.40 36.97
N ARG A 673 -10.97 23.41 38.01
CA ARG A 673 -12.33 22.85 37.95
C ARG A 673 -13.24 23.53 36.91
N ASN A 674 -13.07 24.82 36.67
CA ASN A 674 -13.82 25.54 35.63
C ASN A 674 -13.32 25.17 34.24
N GLN A 675 -12.00 25.15 34.03
CA GLN A 675 -11.39 24.79 32.73
C GLN A 675 -11.74 23.36 32.30
N ILE A 676 -11.71 22.40 33.23
CA ILE A 676 -12.16 21.02 32.98
C ILE A 676 -13.65 20.97 32.63
N ALA A 677 -14.51 21.79 33.27
CA ALA A 677 -15.93 21.85 32.95
C ALA A 677 -16.23 22.46 31.55
N ILE A 678 -15.43 23.43 31.11
CA ILE A 678 -15.50 23.97 29.74
C ILE A 678 -15.11 22.88 28.73
N GLY A 679 -13.99 22.18 28.95
CA GLY A 679 -13.54 21.08 28.10
C GLY A 679 -14.56 19.93 28.01
N LEU A 680 -15.20 19.59 29.14
CA LEU A 680 -16.30 18.60 29.21
C LEU A 680 -17.49 19.00 28.33
N ALA A 681 -17.88 20.27 28.34
CA ALA A 681 -18.98 20.78 27.53
C ALA A 681 -18.64 20.77 26.02
N ILE A 682 -17.43 21.19 25.65
CA ILE A 682 -16.92 21.15 24.27
C ILE A 682 -16.95 19.71 23.75
N MET A 683 -16.34 18.78 24.48
CA MET A 683 -16.30 17.35 24.12
C MET A 683 -17.70 16.74 23.98
N THR A 684 -18.65 17.16 24.83
CA THR A 684 -20.06 16.71 24.76
C THR A 684 -20.76 17.27 23.50
N ALA A 685 -20.48 18.51 23.13
CA ALA A 685 -21.00 19.14 21.91
C ALA A 685 -20.41 18.50 20.63
N ASP A 686 -19.09 18.29 20.57
CA ASP A 686 -18.42 17.54 19.49
C ASP A 686 -18.90 16.07 19.40
N GLY A 687 -19.43 15.52 20.51
CA GLY A 687 -20.12 14.23 20.54
C GLY A 687 -21.47 14.29 19.83
N PHE A 688 -22.30 15.30 20.11
CA PHE A 688 -23.59 15.50 19.43
C PHE A 688 -23.41 15.79 17.93
N ASP A 689 -22.45 16.64 17.55
CA ASP A 689 -22.21 17.00 16.15
C ASP A 689 -21.78 15.81 15.29
N ARG A 690 -20.96 14.89 15.82
CA ARG A 690 -20.57 13.65 15.13
C ARG A 690 -21.75 12.72 14.79
N TYR A 691 -22.87 12.82 15.49
CA TYR A 691 -24.11 12.11 15.16
C TYR A 691 -25.15 12.99 14.46
N GLY A 692 -24.76 14.15 13.93
CA GLY A 692 -25.63 15.10 13.24
C GLY A 692 -26.59 15.87 14.15
N GLN A 693 -26.45 15.74 15.48
CA GLN A 693 -27.38 16.28 16.49
C GLN A 693 -27.05 17.74 16.85
N THR A 694 -26.73 18.55 15.84
CA THR A 694 -26.22 19.93 15.94
C THR A 694 -27.10 20.91 16.74
N ALA A 695 -28.38 20.58 16.95
CA ALA A 695 -29.25 21.34 17.83
C ALA A 695 -28.92 21.16 19.32
N GLN A 696 -28.43 19.99 19.71
CA GLN A 696 -28.06 19.67 21.09
C GLN A 696 -26.64 20.16 21.41
N ALA A 697 -25.71 20.08 20.45
CA ALA A 697 -24.38 20.69 20.57
C ALA A 697 -24.46 22.20 20.89
N TYR A 698 -25.30 22.93 20.16
CA TYR A 698 -25.58 24.35 20.43
C TYR A 698 -26.16 24.59 21.83
N GLN A 699 -27.07 23.73 22.30
CA GLN A 699 -27.67 23.83 23.64
C GLN A 699 -26.67 23.60 24.78
N VAL A 700 -25.61 22.82 24.54
CA VAL A 700 -24.50 22.60 25.49
C VAL A 700 -23.54 23.79 25.53
N LEU A 701 -23.16 24.34 24.37
CA LEU A 701 -22.16 25.42 24.31
C LEU A 701 -22.69 26.82 24.62
N ALA A 702 -23.94 27.14 24.25
CA ALA A 702 -24.46 28.50 24.43
C ALA A 702 -24.47 28.99 25.90
N PRO A 703 -24.81 28.17 26.92
CA PRO A 703 -24.68 28.57 28.32
C PRO A 703 -23.21 28.76 28.76
N VAL A 704 -22.27 28.00 28.19
CA VAL A 704 -20.84 28.11 28.51
C VAL A 704 -20.29 29.44 28.00
N LEU A 705 -20.57 29.81 26.75
CA LEU A 705 -20.19 31.11 26.20
C LEU A 705 -20.90 32.29 26.90
N GLN A 706 -22.09 32.08 27.46
CA GLN A 706 -22.77 33.09 28.28
C GLN A 706 -22.09 33.30 29.65
N ALA A 707 -21.46 32.27 30.22
CA ALA A 707 -20.73 32.35 31.48
C ALA A 707 -19.25 32.73 31.32
N HIS A 708 -18.64 32.31 30.21
CA HIS A 708 -17.21 32.46 29.88
C HIS A 708 -17.04 33.00 28.44
N PRO A 709 -17.44 34.27 28.17
CA PRO A 709 -17.33 34.92 26.85
C PRO A 709 -15.88 35.27 26.45
N ASP A 710 -14.92 34.83 27.26
CA ASP A 710 -13.47 34.94 27.08
C ASP A 710 -12.80 33.59 26.75
N SER A 711 -13.55 32.48 26.75
CA SER A 711 -13.02 31.17 26.32
C SER A 711 -12.96 31.07 24.79
N VAL A 712 -11.75 31.24 24.27
CA VAL A 712 -11.38 30.98 22.87
C VAL A 712 -11.79 29.58 22.43
N GLU A 713 -11.60 28.59 23.30
CA GLU A 713 -11.82 27.18 23.03
C GLU A 713 -13.32 26.87 22.85
N ALA A 714 -14.19 27.55 23.62
CA ALA A 714 -15.64 27.47 23.47
C ALA A 714 -16.15 28.20 22.20
N HIS A 715 -15.53 29.31 21.81
CA HIS A 715 -15.85 30.00 20.54
C HIS A 715 -15.52 29.10 19.33
N LEU A 716 -14.34 28.48 19.29
CA LEU A 716 -13.94 27.55 18.22
C LEU A 716 -14.83 26.30 18.16
N ALA A 717 -15.37 25.85 19.30
CA ALA A 717 -16.36 24.79 19.34
C ALA A 717 -17.72 25.23 18.76
N MET A 718 -18.16 26.46 19.06
CA MET A 718 -19.37 27.04 18.45
C MET A 718 -19.20 27.28 16.94
N GLY A 719 -17.99 27.62 16.50
CA GLY A 719 -17.60 27.69 15.09
C GLY A 719 -17.90 26.39 14.34
N ARG A 720 -17.39 25.26 14.84
CA ARG A 720 -17.69 23.91 14.29
C ARG A 720 -19.20 23.63 14.22
N VAL A 721 -19.95 23.94 15.27
CA VAL A 721 -21.41 23.73 15.32
C VAL A 721 -22.18 24.62 14.32
N TYR A 722 -21.63 25.76 13.91
CA TYR A 722 -22.16 26.53 12.78
C TYR A 722 -21.70 25.97 11.42
N GLN A 723 -20.47 25.47 11.31
CA GLN A 723 -19.94 24.87 10.09
C GLN A 723 -20.73 23.62 9.68
N THR A 724 -20.96 22.67 10.59
CA THR A 724 -21.79 21.46 10.36
C THR A 724 -23.23 21.78 9.98
N ARG A 725 -23.72 22.96 10.35
CA ARG A 725 -25.05 23.50 9.99
C ARG A 725 -25.07 24.25 8.66
N ASN A 726 -23.99 24.26 7.89
CA ASN A 726 -23.80 25.07 6.67
C ASN A 726 -23.97 26.59 6.92
N LEU A 727 -23.66 27.07 8.13
CA LEU A 727 -23.72 28.47 8.53
C LEU A 727 -22.31 29.10 8.58
N ALA A 728 -21.46 28.80 7.59
CA ALA A 728 -20.04 29.18 7.57
C ALA A 728 -19.74 30.68 7.84
N ARG A 729 -20.66 31.60 7.54
CA ARG A 729 -20.53 33.01 7.93
C ARG A 729 -20.51 33.19 9.46
N ARG A 730 -21.39 32.50 10.18
CA ARG A 730 -21.41 32.54 11.66
C ARG A 730 -20.24 31.82 12.27
N ALA A 731 -19.77 30.74 11.63
CA ALA A 731 -18.58 30.04 12.08
C ALA A 731 -17.34 30.97 12.05
N LEU A 732 -17.11 31.63 10.90
CA LEU A 732 -16.09 32.68 10.77
C LEU A 732 -16.31 33.88 11.72
N GLU A 733 -17.55 34.24 12.04
CA GLU A 733 -17.86 35.30 13.03
C GLU A 733 -17.38 34.90 14.45
N GLU A 734 -17.55 33.63 14.87
CA GLU A 734 -17.06 33.09 16.15
C GLU A 734 -15.52 32.96 16.16
N ASP A 735 -14.90 32.47 15.08
CA ASP A 735 -13.44 32.39 14.95
C ASP A 735 -12.80 33.78 15.04
N GLN A 736 -13.47 34.81 14.49
CA GLN A 736 -13.06 36.20 14.67
C GLN A 736 -13.25 36.73 16.10
N VAL A 737 -14.12 36.14 16.94
CA VAL A 737 -14.12 36.42 18.39
C VAL A 737 -12.90 35.77 19.03
N ALA A 738 -12.63 34.50 18.74
CA ALA A 738 -11.46 33.78 19.23
C ALA A 738 -10.14 34.53 18.91
N LEU A 739 -9.98 35.02 17.68
CA LEU A 739 -8.83 35.84 17.27
C LEU A 739 -8.78 37.23 17.95
N ARG A 740 -9.92 37.84 18.29
CA ARG A 740 -9.91 39.09 19.09
C ARG A 740 -9.48 38.86 20.54
N LEU A 741 -9.72 37.66 21.08
CA LEU A 741 -9.31 37.27 22.44
C LEU A 741 -7.84 36.81 22.50
N LYS A 742 -7.36 36.04 21.52
CA LYS A 742 -5.96 35.60 21.38
C LYS A 742 -5.51 35.73 19.90
N PRO A 743 -4.95 36.88 19.47
CA PRO A 743 -4.59 37.15 18.06
C PRO A 743 -3.57 36.20 17.41
N HIS A 744 -2.78 35.52 18.24
CA HIS A 744 -1.72 34.59 17.84
C HIS A 744 -2.11 33.11 18.08
N ASN A 745 -3.41 32.81 18.20
CA ASN A 745 -3.88 31.44 18.42
C ASN A 745 -3.97 30.65 17.11
N ILE A 746 -3.10 29.65 16.96
CA ILE A 746 -2.98 28.83 15.73
C ILE A 746 -4.28 28.14 15.33
N TYR A 747 -5.03 27.58 16.29
CA TYR A 747 -6.31 26.90 16.03
C TYR A 747 -7.38 27.87 15.50
N ALA A 748 -7.41 29.11 16.02
CA ALA A 748 -8.32 30.15 15.55
C ALA A 748 -7.94 30.71 14.17
N LEU A 749 -6.64 30.82 13.87
CA LEU A 749 -6.17 31.17 12.53
C LEU A 749 -6.51 30.07 11.50
N ALA A 750 -6.35 28.80 11.89
CA ALA A 750 -6.67 27.64 11.06
C ALA A 750 -8.18 27.51 10.77
N ALA A 751 -9.03 27.72 11.77
CA ALA A 751 -10.49 27.73 11.60
C ALA A 751 -10.94 28.89 10.69
N ALA A 752 -10.51 30.12 10.99
CA ALA A 752 -10.85 31.30 10.19
C ALA A 752 -10.36 31.19 8.74
N ALA A 753 -9.21 30.57 8.49
CA ALA A 753 -8.71 30.29 7.14
C ALA A 753 -9.63 29.31 6.39
N ARG A 754 -10.00 28.19 7.01
CA ARG A 754 -10.86 27.16 6.41
C ARG A 754 -12.27 27.68 6.12
N ASP A 755 -12.90 28.42 7.04
CA ASP A 755 -14.26 28.95 6.84
C ASP A 755 -14.33 30.19 5.95
N ALA A 756 -13.30 31.04 5.94
CA ALA A 756 -13.14 32.02 4.86
C ALA A 756 -12.98 31.33 3.48
N GLY A 757 -12.28 30.19 3.44
CA GLY A 757 -12.15 29.33 2.27
C GLY A 757 -13.50 28.78 1.79
N GLY A 758 -14.30 28.19 2.69
CA GLY A 758 -15.64 27.67 2.41
C GLY A 758 -16.66 28.75 1.99
N LEU A 759 -16.42 30.02 2.34
CA LEU A 759 -17.18 31.17 1.85
C LEU A 759 -16.65 31.74 0.51
N HIS A 760 -15.68 31.08 -0.12
CA HIS A 760 -14.91 31.52 -1.30
C HIS A 760 -14.20 32.89 -1.14
N GLN A 761 -13.90 33.29 0.11
CA GLN A 761 -13.19 34.54 0.42
C GLN A 761 -11.67 34.32 0.40
N MET A 762 -11.13 33.87 -0.75
CA MET A 762 -9.73 33.42 -0.90
C MET A 762 -8.68 34.41 -0.37
N ALA A 763 -8.90 35.72 -0.53
CA ALA A 763 -7.99 36.75 -0.02
C ALA A 763 -7.93 36.78 1.52
N ALA A 764 -9.04 36.51 2.22
CA ALA A 764 -9.06 36.40 3.68
C ALA A 764 -8.50 35.04 4.14
N ALA A 765 -8.86 33.95 3.47
CA ALA A 765 -8.34 32.62 3.76
C ALA A 765 -6.80 32.58 3.68
N LYS A 766 -6.23 33.14 2.60
CA LYS A 766 -4.78 33.26 2.42
C LYS A 766 -4.12 34.21 3.41
N ALA A 767 -4.79 35.27 3.86
CA ALA A 767 -4.28 36.14 4.91
C ALA A 767 -4.16 35.40 6.27
N TYR A 768 -5.20 34.68 6.69
CA TYR A 768 -5.17 33.88 7.92
C TYR A 768 -4.16 32.73 7.84
N SER A 769 -4.08 32.03 6.70
CA SER A 769 -3.06 30.99 6.46
C SER A 769 -1.62 31.54 6.45
N THR A 770 -1.40 32.74 5.90
CA THR A 770 -0.09 33.41 5.94
C THR A 770 0.30 33.81 7.37
N GLN A 771 -0.66 34.24 8.19
CA GLN A 771 -0.41 34.53 9.60
C GLN A 771 -0.16 33.24 10.41
N LEU A 772 -0.93 32.18 10.16
CA LEU A 772 -0.73 30.87 10.78
C LEU A 772 0.70 30.35 10.54
N ALA A 773 1.19 30.42 9.30
CA ALA A 773 2.56 30.06 8.93
C ALA A 773 3.65 31.03 9.44
N GLN A 774 3.29 32.13 10.13
CA GLN A 774 4.24 32.99 10.86
C GLN A 774 4.29 32.65 12.36
N GLU A 775 3.17 32.24 12.96
CA GLU A 775 3.13 31.78 14.35
C GLU A 775 3.64 30.34 14.50
N ASP A 776 3.41 29.49 13.49
CA ASP A 776 3.76 28.06 13.46
C ASP A 776 4.34 27.64 12.09
N PRO A 777 5.60 28.01 11.76
CA PRO A 777 6.14 27.83 10.41
C PRO A 777 6.39 26.37 10.01
N ASP A 778 6.81 25.55 10.98
CA ASP A 778 7.18 24.14 10.78
C ASP A 778 6.05 23.17 11.21
N GLY A 779 4.99 23.64 11.85
CA GLY A 779 3.91 22.80 12.36
C GLY A 779 2.94 22.31 11.27
N PRO A 780 2.39 21.10 11.42
CA PRO A 780 1.61 20.44 10.37
C PRO A 780 0.31 21.17 10.03
N MET A 781 -0.32 21.85 11.01
CA MET A 781 -1.58 22.56 10.82
C MET A 781 -1.46 23.71 9.79
N SER A 782 -0.31 24.38 9.73
CA SER A 782 -0.02 25.42 8.73
C SER A 782 -0.05 24.86 7.31
N TRP A 783 0.50 23.65 7.13
CA TRP A 783 0.55 22.95 5.84
C TRP A 783 -0.78 22.30 5.47
N GLU A 784 -1.51 21.70 6.42
CA GLU A 784 -2.88 21.23 6.24
C GLU A 784 -3.82 22.35 5.75
N VAL A 785 -3.76 23.52 6.40
CA VAL A 785 -4.61 24.67 6.05
C VAL A 785 -4.24 25.23 4.68
N ARG A 786 -2.95 25.18 4.29
CA ARG A 786 -2.54 25.55 2.93
C ARG A 786 -3.08 24.56 1.90
N SER A 787 -2.93 23.26 2.15
CA SER A 787 -3.54 22.19 1.35
C SER A 787 -5.05 22.36 1.19
N ASP A 788 -5.79 22.73 2.25
CA ASP A 788 -7.23 23.01 2.18
C ASP A 788 -7.56 24.20 1.25
N ILE A 789 -6.71 25.22 1.20
CA ILE A 789 -6.88 26.37 0.29
C ILE A 789 -6.54 25.97 -1.15
N GLU A 790 -5.41 25.29 -1.37
CA GLU A 790 -5.01 24.80 -2.70
C GLU A 790 -6.06 23.82 -3.28
N ARG A 791 -6.70 23.02 -2.41
CA ARG A 791 -7.84 22.15 -2.74
C ARG A 791 -9.08 22.91 -3.20
N ILE A 792 -9.35 24.09 -2.62
CA ILE A 792 -10.50 24.93 -3.00
C ILE A 792 -10.22 25.74 -4.28
N GLU A 793 -8.95 26.06 -4.55
CA GLU A 793 -8.54 26.70 -5.83
C GLU A 793 -8.30 25.70 -6.97
N GLY A 794 -8.15 24.40 -6.67
CA GLY A 794 -7.99 23.32 -7.67
C GLY A 794 -6.52 22.96 -7.99
N ASN A 795 -5.55 23.48 -7.23
CA ASN A 795 -4.12 23.36 -7.48
C ASN A 795 -3.55 22.03 -6.96
N THR A 796 -4.00 20.90 -7.53
CA THR A 796 -3.73 19.53 -7.03
C THR A 796 -2.25 19.22 -6.77
N ARG A 797 -1.32 19.78 -7.56
CA ARG A 797 0.13 19.64 -7.33
C ARG A 797 0.65 20.39 -6.09
N LEU A 798 0.17 21.62 -5.84
CA LEU A 798 0.52 22.37 -4.63
C LEU A 798 -0.12 21.73 -3.40
N GLN A 799 -1.37 21.29 -3.54
CA GLN A 799 -2.05 20.49 -2.52
C GLN A 799 -1.25 19.24 -2.13
N LEU A 800 -0.72 18.49 -3.11
CA LEU A 800 0.11 17.31 -2.86
C LEU A 800 1.35 17.65 -2.03
N VAL A 801 2.12 18.65 -2.46
CA VAL A 801 3.31 19.13 -1.75
C VAL A 801 2.96 19.54 -0.31
N ASP A 802 1.81 20.16 -0.10
CA ASP A 802 1.40 20.64 1.21
C ASP A 802 0.92 19.53 2.15
N VAL A 803 0.23 18.48 1.65
CA VAL A 803 -0.08 17.29 2.47
C VAL A 803 1.20 16.50 2.78
N GLU A 804 2.13 16.39 1.84
CA GLU A 804 3.43 15.74 2.08
C GLU A 804 4.26 16.48 3.14
N HIS A 805 4.30 17.81 3.11
CA HIS A 805 4.95 18.61 4.16
C HIS A 805 4.23 18.49 5.51
N ALA A 806 2.89 18.55 5.54
CA ALA A 806 2.11 18.35 6.77
C ALA A 806 2.39 16.97 7.39
N ARG A 807 2.41 15.92 6.57
CA ARG A 807 2.68 14.55 7.00
C ARG A 807 4.10 14.37 7.53
N HIS A 808 5.09 14.99 6.88
CA HIS A 808 6.48 15.00 7.34
C HIS A 808 6.64 15.72 8.69
N ALA A 809 5.99 16.88 8.84
CA ALA A 809 5.99 17.66 10.08
C ALA A 809 5.41 16.88 11.27
N GLN A 810 4.30 16.15 11.08
CA GLN A 810 3.75 15.25 12.10
C GLN A 810 4.79 14.24 12.61
N CYS A 811 5.44 13.49 11.72
CA CYS A 811 6.46 12.52 12.12
C CYS A 811 7.63 13.14 12.91
N THR A 812 8.02 14.39 12.61
CA THR A 812 9.09 15.07 13.35
C THR A 812 8.69 15.51 14.76
N LEU A 813 7.39 15.62 15.04
CA LEU A 813 6.85 15.99 16.36
C LEU A 813 6.64 14.78 17.28
N ASP A 814 6.21 13.64 16.73
CA ASP A 814 5.92 12.42 17.50
C ASP A 814 7.16 11.72 18.08
N GLY A 815 8.37 12.18 17.71
CA GLY A 815 9.63 11.66 18.23
C GLY A 815 10.10 10.34 17.60
N GLU A 816 9.26 9.70 16.79
CA GLU A 816 9.68 8.63 15.87
C GLU A 816 10.47 9.23 14.68
N GLY A 817 11.75 9.51 14.94
CA GLY A 817 12.68 9.95 13.92
C GLY A 817 12.78 8.91 12.80
N ILE A 818 12.34 9.32 11.59
CA ILE A 818 11.89 8.49 10.46
C ILE A 818 10.42 8.07 10.64
N CYS A 819 9.51 8.67 9.85
CA CYS A 819 8.19 8.06 9.59
C CYS A 819 8.42 6.60 9.19
N ALA A 820 7.90 5.63 9.93
CA ALA A 820 8.12 4.22 9.64
C ALA A 820 7.85 3.93 8.15
N GLU A 821 8.83 3.35 7.44
CA GLU A 821 8.85 3.30 5.97
C GLU A 821 7.50 2.77 5.46
N PRO A 822 6.76 3.57 4.66
CA PRO A 822 5.31 3.54 4.58
C PRO A 822 4.76 2.12 4.45
N GLN A 823 4.13 1.59 5.51
CA GLN A 823 3.72 0.17 5.58
C GLN A 823 2.87 -0.18 4.35
N HIS A 824 3.40 -0.99 3.43
CA HIS A 824 2.88 -1.15 2.06
C HIS A 824 1.48 -1.81 1.95
N GLU A 825 0.73 -1.96 3.05
CA GLU A 825 -0.71 -2.25 3.07
C GLU A 825 -1.60 -1.03 3.40
N SER A 826 -1.09 0.03 4.05
CA SER A 826 -1.87 1.24 4.35
C SER A 826 -2.05 2.15 3.13
N PHE A 827 -1.15 2.03 2.14
CA PHE A 827 -1.10 2.85 0.92
C PHE A 827 -1.92 2.22 -0.23
N LEU A 828 -3.03 1.59 0.13
CA LEU A 828 -3.94 0.92 -0.79
C LEU A 828 -5.17 1.83 -1.01
N PRO A 829 -5.43 2.28 -2.24
CA PRO A 829 -6.48 3.23 -2.52
C PRO A 829 -7.87 2.64 -2.29
N ASP A 830 -8.69 3.39 -1.55
CA ASP A 830 -10.07 3.04 -1.19
C ASP A 830 -11.09 3.41 -2.29
N TYR A 831 -10.63 3.66 -3.53
CA TYR A 831 -11.46 4.20 -4.61
C TYR A 831 -11.68 3.18 -5.75
N ARG A 832 -12.85 3.27 -6.43
CA ARG A 832 -13.13 2.46 -7.63
C ARG A 832 -12.15 2.81 -8.75
N TRP A 833 -11.50 1.80 -9.34
CA TRP A 833 -10.66 1.99 -10.53
C TRP A 833 -11.54 2.25 -11.78
N PRO A 834 -11.07 3.04 -12.76
CA PRO A 834 -11.87 3.41 -13.93
C PRO A 834 -12.35 2.26 -14.80
N GLU A 835 -13.40 2.54 -15.57
CA GLU A 835 -13.74 1.75 -16.74
C GLU A 835 -12.72 2.04 -17.86
N ILE A 836 -11.71 1.19 -17.97
CA ILE A 836 -11.02 0.99 -19.26
C ILE A 836 -11.91 0.10 -20.12
N ASP A 837 -13.04 0.65 -20.55
CA ASP A 837 -13.82 0.09 -21.65
C ASP A 837 -13.18 0.52 -22.98
N SER A 838 -13.23 -0.38 -23.96
CA SER A 838 -12.58 -0.25 -25.26
C SER A 838 -13.42 0.51 -26.30
N ASN A 839 -14.74 0.66 -26.09
CA ASN A 839 -15.66 1.06 -27.16
C ASN A 839 -16.63 2.22 -26.84
N TYR A 840 -16.59 2.83 -25.66
CA TYR A 840 -17.37 4.04 -25.36
C TYR A 840 -16.57 5.08 -24.57
N ILE A 841 -16.76 6.37 -24.89
CA ILE A 841 -16.38 7.44 -23.96
C ILE A 841 -17.44 7.47 -22.87
N ASN A 842 -17.10 7.04 -21.67
CA ASN A 842 -17.91 7.27 -20.49
C ASN A 842 -17.34 8.47 -19.70
N LEU A 843 -17.90 9.68 -19.88
CA LEU A 843 -17.54 10.84 -19.06
C LEU A 843 -17.79 10.64 -17.56
N HIS A 844 -18.59 9.64 -17.19
CA HIS A 844 -18.91 9.30 -15.80
C HIS A 844 -18.36 7.90 -15.42
N GLY A 845 -17.47 7.33 -16.24
CA GLY A 845 -16.87 6.01 -16.05
C GLY A 845 -15.81 6.02 -14.95
N ALA A 846 -16.27 5.86 -13.71
CA ALA A 846 -15.50 5.66 -12.48
C ALA A 846 -14.11 6.34 -12.45
N THR A 847 -14.04 7.64 -12.72
CA THR A 847 -12.80 8.39 -12.52
C THR A 847 -12.33 8.26 -11.07
N LEU A 848 -11.05 8.54 -10.80
CA LEU A 848 -10.68 9.09 -9.48
C LEU A 848 -11.75 10.14 -9.11
N PRO A 849 -12.34 10.09 -7.90
CA PRO A 849 -13.27 11.11 -7.44
C PRO A 849 -12.65 12.51 -7.62
N ALA A 850 -13.44 13.56 -7.83
CA ALA A 850 -12.89 14.92 -8.02
C ALA A 850 -12.16 15.45 -6.76
N SER A 851 -12.43 14.86 -5.59
CA SER A 851 -11.72 15.10 -4.35
C SER A 851 -11.54 13.79 -3.57
N TYR A 852 -10.43 13.67 -2.84
CA TYR A 852 -10.34 12.68 -1.76
C TYR A 852 -11.50 12.89 -0.75
N HIS A 853 -12.00 11.80 -0.19
CA HIS A 853 -13.03 11.80 0.84
C HIS A 853 -12.49 11.02 2.05
N TYR A 854 -12.62 11.59 3.25
CA TYR A 854 -12.17 10.97 4.49
C TYR A 854 -12.99 9.72 4.80
N ILE A 855 -12.34 8.62 5.17
CA ILE A 855 -12.97 7.36 5.55
C ILE A 855 -13.09 7.35 7.08
N PRO A 856 -14.30 7.30 7.68
CA PRO A 856 -14.49 7.54 9.11
C PRO A 856 -13.74 6.61 10.07
N GLU A 857 -13.30 5.45 9.60
CA GLU A 857 -12.50 4.48 10.36
C GLU A 857 -10.99 4.78 10.39
N ASP A 858 -10.50 5.71 9.56
CA ASP A 858 -9.09 6.08 9.46
C ASP A 858 -8.68 7.00 10.63
N ASP A 859 -7.41 6.92 11.06
CA ASP A 859 -6.78 7.98 11.84
C ASP A 859 -6.23 9.10 10.94
N GLY A 860 -5.81 10.22 11.55
CA GLY A 860 -5.31 11.39 10.83
C GLY A 860 -4.11 11.06 9.92
N PRO A 861 -3.05 10.42 10.44
CA PRO A 861 -1.94 9.90 9.65
C PRO A 861 -2.36 9.00 8.48
N GLU A 862 -3.21 8.00 8.70
CA GLU A 862 -3.68 7.10 7.62
C GLU A 862 -4.50 7.85 6.56
N ALA A 863 -5.38 8.76 6.96
CA ALA A 863 -6.17 9.56 6.03
C ALA A 863 -5.30 10.48 5.18
N MET A 864 -4.27 11.11 5.77
CA MET A 864 -3.30 11.93 5.05
C MET A 864 -2.41 11.10 4.12
N ASP A 865 -1.97 9.92 4.56
CA ASP A 865 -1.21 8.98 3.73
C ASP A 865 -2.03 8.50 2.52
N ARG A 866 -3.32 8.20 2.70
CA ARG A 866 -4.24 7.85 1.60
C ARG A 866 -4.57 9.06 0.71
N GLN A 867 -4.66 10.27 1.27
CA GLN A 867 -4.80 11.51 0.51
C GLN A 867 -3.56 11.75 -0.37
N ILE A 868 -2.35 11.52 0.13
CA ILE A 868 -1.09 11.61 -0.64
C ILE A 868 -1.11 10.58 -1.79
N VAL A 869 -1.51 9.33 -1.56
CA VAL A 869 -1.63 8.31 -2.62
C VAL A 869 -2.63 8.74 -3.70
N TYR A 870 -3.83 9.16 -3.30
CA TYR A 870 -4.85 9.69 -4.21
C TYR A 870 -4.33 10.89 -5.02
N LEU A 871 -3.66 11.85 -4.36
CA LEU A 871 -3.14 13.05 -5.01
C LEU A 871 -1.99 12.72 -5.98
N ARG A 872 -1.07 11.83 -5.62
CA ARG A 872 -0.02 11.31 -6.52
C ARG A 872 -0.63 10.62 -7.75
N ASP A 873 -1.50 9.65 -7.54
CA ASP A 873 -2.20 8.94 -8.63
C ASP A 873 -2.96 9.90 -9.56
N SER A 874 -3.46 11.03 -9.03
CA SER A 874 -4.20 12.06 -9.77
C SER A 874 -3.34 12.99 -10.65
N VAL A 875 -2.03 13.11 -10.37
CA VAL A 875 -1.08 13.96 -11.14
C VAL A 875 0.00 13.16 -11.87
N SER A 876 0.09 11.85 -11.63
CA SER A 876 1.03 10.93 -12.26
C SER A 876 0.68 10.62 -13.73
N PRO A 877 1.66 10.66 -14.65
CA PRO A 877 1.56 9.96 -15.94
C PRO A 877 1.28 8.47 -15.74
N GLN A 878 0.54 7.86 -16.67
CA GLN A 878 0.14 6.45 -16.59
C GLN A 878 0.27 5.74 -17.95
N ILE A 879 0.44 4.42 -17.90
CA ILE A 879 0.39 3.54 -19.07
C ILE A 879 -0.46 2.29 -18.79
N ASP A 880 -1.34 1.99 -19.74
CA ASP A 880 -2.18 0.80 -19.77
C ASP A 880 -1.73 -0.12 -20.92
N ALA A 881 -1.60 -1.40 -20.62
CA ALA A 881 -1.29 -2.45 -21.59
C ALA A 881 -2.31 -3.58 -21.46
N ASN A 882 -3.28 -3.58 -22.37
CA ASN A 882 -4.42 -4.50 -22.33
C ASN A 882 -4.32 -5.53 -23.46
N THR A 883 -4.85 -6.73 -23.25
CA THR A 883 -5.00 -7.78 -24.28
C THR A 883 -6.45 -8.24 -24.28
N PHE A 884 -7.18 -7.84 -25.31
CA PHE A 884 -8.62 -8.03 -25.49
C PHE A 884 -8.89 -9.14 -26.51
N VAL A 885 -9.85 -10.02 -26.19
CA VAL A 885 -10.35 -11.06 -27.07
C VAL A 885 -11.87 -11.02 -27.05
N ARG A 886 -12.50 -11.05 -28.23
CA ARG A 886 -13.95 -11.10 -28.41
C ARG A 886 -14.30 -12.16 -29.45
N SER A 887 -15.30 -12.98 -29.19
CA SER A 887 -15.74 -14.06 -30.09
C SER A 887 -17.26 -14.07 -30.19
N ARG A 888 -17.75 -13.85 -31.41
CA ARG A 888 -19.16 -13.68 -31.78
C ARG A 888 -19.60 -14.85 -32.66
N THR A 889 -20.68 -15.51 -32.28
CA THR A 889 -21.23 -16.65 -33.04
C THR A 889 -21.92 -16.17 -34.31
N GLY A 890 -21.63 -16.84 -35.44
CA GLY A 890 -22.33 -16.63 -36.71
C GLY A 890 -21.92 -17.69 -37.74
N ILE A 891 -22.22 -17.45 -39.02
CA ILE A 891 -21.78 -18.28 -40.13
C ILE A 891 -20.32 -17.92 -40.48
N ALA A 892 -19.47 -18.94 -40.66
CA ALA A 892 -18.05 -18.79 -40.96
C ALA A 892 -17.83 -18.02 -42.29
N GLY A 893 -17.05 -16.95 -42.23
CA GLY A 893 -16.80 -16.03 -43.35
C GLY A 893 -17.90 -14.99 -43.58
N LEU A 894 -18.96 -14.98 -42.77
CA LEU A 894 -20.05 -13.97 -42.79
C LEU A 894 -20.13 -13.28 -41.42
N GLY A 895 -21.19 -13.55 -40.64
CA GLY A 895 -21.40 -12.99 -39.30
C GLY A 895 -20.59 -13.62 -38.15
N GLN A 896 -19.77 -14.65 -38.41
CA GLN A 896 -18.82 -15.14 -37.39
C GLN A 896 -17.63 -14.18 -37.30
N LEU A 897 -17.28 -13.72 -36.10
CA LEU A 897 -16.13 -12.84 -35.89
C LEU A 897 -15.40 -13.21 -34.58
N THR A 898 -14.10 -13.46 -34.67
CA THR A 898 -13.18 -13.39 -33.52
C THR A 898 -12.26 -12.20 -33.70
N GLU A 899 -12.20 -11.33 -32.70
CA GLU A 899 -11.31 -10.17 -32.63
C GLU A 899 -10.27 -10.40 -31.53
N PHE A 900 -9.00 -10.09 -31.85
CA PHE A 900 -7.89 -10.03 -30.91
C PHE A 900 -7.24 -8.66 -31.04
N ALA A 901 -7.23 -7.88 -29.95
CA ALA A 901 -6.66 -6.54 -29.93
C ALA A 901 -5.72 -6.35 -28.74
N VAL A 902 -4.72 -5.49 -28.89
CA VAL A 902 -3.77 -5.16 -27.80
C VAL A 902 -3.73 -3.64 -27.56
N PRO A 903 -4.76 -3.04 -26.93
CA PRO A 903 -4.75 -1.60 -26.64
C PRO A 903 -3.60 -1.23 -25.70
N ILE A 904 -2.68 -0.40 -26.19
CA ILE A 904 -1.64 0.25 -25.40
C ILE A 904 -1.97 1.74 -25.33
N THR A 905 -2.24 2.27 -24.14
CA THR A 905 -2.63 3.67 -23.93
C THR A 905 -1.66 4.35 -22.97
N GLY A 906 -1.11 5.50 -23.37
CA GLY A 906 -0.43 6.42 -22.45
C GLY A 906 -1.36 7.56 -22.06
N THR A 907 -1.47 7.88 -20.78
CA THR A 907 -2.33 8.95 -20.24
C THR A 907 -1.50 9.98 -19.48
N LEU A 908 -1.76 11.25 -19.77
CA LEU A 908 -1.09 12.41 -19.18
C LEU A 908 -2.14 13.33 -18.52
N PRO A 909 -2.17 13.47 -17.19
CA PRO A 909 -2.88 14.56 -16.52
C PRO A 909 -2.10 15.87 -16.69
N PHE A 910 -2.80 17.01 -16.80
CA PHE A 910 -2.17 18.32 -16.97
C PHE A 910 -1.69 18.92 -15.65
N GLU A 911 -2.62 19.38 -14.81
CA GLU A 911 -2.37 19.98 -13.48
C GLU A 911 -3.15 19.25 -12.38
N SER A 912 -4.26 18.60 -12.75
CA SER A 912 -5.12 17.75 -11.94
C SER A 912 -5.69 16.60 -12.78
N TRP A 913 -6.33 15.62 -12.14
CA TRP A 913 -7.04 14.54 -12.83
C TRP A 913 -8.28 15.01 -13.61
N GLU A 914 -8.74 16.25 -13.37
CA GLU A 914 -9.84 16.83 -14.13
C GLU A 914 -9.47 17.14 -15.59
N HIS A 915 -8.19 17.14 -15.96
CA HIS A 915 -7.77 17.39 -17.35
C HIS A 915 -6.79 16.31 -17.78
N ARG A 916 -7.24 15.39 -18.65
CA ARG A 916 -6.44 14.24 -19.11
C ARG A 916 -6.34 14.20 -20.63
N LEU A 917 -5.15 13.93 -21.13
CA LEU A 917 -4.86 13.63 -22.54
C LEU A 917 -4.33 12.19 -22.64
N SER A 918 -5.00 11.34 -23.41
CA SER A 918 -4.63 9.95 -23.63
C SER A 918 -4.34 9.69 -25.11
N PHE A 919 -3.27 8.94 -25.40
CA PHE A 919 -2.92 8.49 -26.74
C PHE A 919 -2.85 6.96 -26.76
N SER A 920 -3.52 6.34 -27.74
CA SER A 920 -3.63 4.88 -27.84
C SER A 920 -3.12 4.34 -29.18
N VAL A 921 -2.44 3.20 -29.10
CA VAL A 921 -2.04 2.36 -30.22
C VAL A 921 -2.70 0.99 -30.05
N ILE A 922 -3.48 0.56 -31.04
CA ILE A 922 -4.35 -0.62 -30.94
C ILE A 922 -4.09 -1.55 -32.13
N PRO A 923 -3.11 -2.47 -32.06
CA PRO A 923 -2.98 -3.55 -33.02
C PRO A 923 -4.21 -4.47 -32.91
N THR A 924 -4.95 -4.63 -34.01
CA THR A 924 -6.19 -5.41 -34.08
C THR A 924 -6.07 -6.48 -35.16
N PHE A 925 -6.51 -7.69 -34.83
CA PHE A 925 -6.59 -8.85 -35.72
C PHE A 925 -8.01 -9.38 -35.71
N LEU A 926 -8.59 -9.60 -36.89
CA LEU A 926 -9.92 -10.18 -37.08
C LEU A 926 -9.80 -11.56 -37.74
N PHE A 927 -10.64 -12.50 -37.33
CA PHE A 927 -10.71 -13.85 -37.89
C PHE A 927 -12.19 -14.23 -38.07
N THR A 928 -12.62 -14.48 -39.31
CA THR A 928 -14.03 -14.72 -39.65
C THR A 928 -14.30 -16.08 -40.26
N GLY A 929 -13.37 -16.62 -41.07
CA GLY A 929 -13.46 -17.95 -41.66
C GLY A 929 -13.04 -17.96 -43.12
N ASN A 930 -13.90 -18.50 -43.98
CA ASN A 930 -13.82 -18.35 -45.44
C ASN A 930 -15.25 -18.54 -46.01
N PRO A 931 -15.89 -17.50 -46.56
CA PRO A 931 -17.24 -17.59 -47.10
C PRO A 931 -17.30 -18.52 -48.31
N LEU A 932 -16.20 -18.64 -49.07
CA LEU A 932 -16.06 -19.56 -50.20
C LEU A 932 -15.73 -21.00 -49.75
N GLY A 933 -15.83 -21.30 -48.45
CA GLY A 933 -15.51 -22.61 -47.87
C GLY A 933 -16.62 -23.66 -48.04
N ASN A 934 -17.85 -23.23 -48.33
CA ASN A 934 -18.99 -24.10 -48.62
C ASN A 934 -20.01 -23.37 -49.51
N SER A 935 -20.83 -24.11 -50.24
CA SER A 935 -21.75 -23.54 -51.25
C SER A 935 -22.91 -22.74 -50.67
N TYR A 936 -23.20 -22.79 -49.37
CA TYR A 936 -24.26 -21.97 -48.78
C TYR A 936 -23.75 -20.54 -48.56
N SER A 937 -22.65 -20.37 -47.81
CA SER A 937 -22.04 -19.04 -47.60
C SER A 937 -21.40 -18.45 -48.86
N GLU A 938 -21.07 -19.25 -49.88
CA GLU A 938 -20.60 -18.75 -51.19
C GLU A 938 -21.68 -17.91 -51.90
N HIS A 939 -22.96 -18.30 -51.84
CA HIS A 939 -24.00 -17.58 -52.56
C HIS A 939 -24.43 -16.31 -51.83
N GLU A 940 -24.50 -16.34 -50.49
CA GLU A 940 -24.83 -15.19 -49.65
C GLU A 940 -23.69 -14.15 -49.53
N TYR A 941 -22.59 -14.30 -50.27
CA TYR A 941 -21.40 -13.44 -50.17
C TYR A 941 -21.11 -12.69 -51.47
N GLY A 942 -20.89 -11.37 -51.34
CA GLY A 942 -20.49 -10.50 -52.46
C GLY A 942 -21.46 -10.60 -53.64
N THR A 943 -20.92 -10.71 -54.86
CA THR A 943 -21.67 -10.91 -56.11
C THR A 943 -21.68 -12.37 -56.58
N ASP A 944 -21.24 -13.32 -55.75
CA ASP A 944 -20.80 -14.65 -56.21
C ASP A 944 -21.95 -15.60 -56.57
N ALA A 945 -23.19 -15.31 -56.15
CA ALA A 945 -24.39 -15.97 -56.69
C ALA A 945 -24.59 -15.72 -58.20
N VAL A 946 -24.15 -14.56 -58.73
CA VAL A 946 -24.34 -14.15 -60.13
C VAL A 946 -23.05 -14.19 -60.94
N ASN A 947 -21.97 -13.59 -60.42
CA ASN A 947 -20.70 -13.43 -61.15
C ASN A 947 -19.75 -14.63 -61.01
N LYS A 948 -19.86 -15.34 -59.88
CA LYS A 948 -18.89 -16.32 -59.33
C LYS A 948 -17.48 -15.74 -59.05
N PRO A 949 -16.70 -16.35 -58.14
CA PRO A 949 -15.36 -15.86 -57.80
C PRO A 949 -14.42 -15.81 -59.02
N MET A 950 -13.65 -14.74 -59.16
CA MET A 950 -12.65 -14.63 -60.24
C MET A 950 -11.63 -15.78 -60.23
N PRO A 951 -11.18 -16.28 -61.40
CA PRO A 951 -10.13 -17.30 -61.47
C PRO A 951 -8.84 -16.85 -60.75
N GLY A 952 -8.45 -17.61 -59.72
CA GLY A 952 -7.29 -17.29 -58.89
C GLY A 952 -7.54 -16.33 -57.71
N TYR A 953 -8.81 -15.97 -57.44
CA TYR A 953 -9.17 -15.26 -56.22
C TYR A 953 -8.85 -16.12 -54.97
N ALA A 954 -8.39 -15.47 -53.90
CA ALA A 954 -8.13 -16.09 -52.62
C ALA A 954 -8.61 -15.17 -51.47
N HIS A 955 -9.66 -15.62 -50.78
CA HIS A 955 -10.09 -14.99 -49.53
C HIS A 955 -8.99 -15.15 -48.45
N HIS A 956 -8.87 -14.15 -47.58
CA HIS A 956 -7.86 -14.13 -46.52
C HIS A 956 -8.56 -14.42 -45.19
N ASN A 957 -8.27 -15.56 -44.56
CA ASN A 957 -8.96 -16.01 -43.33
C ASN A 957 -8.69 -15.14 -42.08
N TYR A 958 -8.05 -13.98 -42.25
CA TYR A 958 -7.80 -12.97 -41.20
C TYR A 958 -7.51 -11.60 -41.81
N MET A 959 -7.90 -10.54 -41.09
CA MET A 959 -7.47 -9.17 -41.32
C MET A 959 -6.61 -8.67 -40.15
N GLN A 960 -5.75 -7.69 -40.42
CA GLN A 960 -4.92 -7.07 -39.39
C GLN A 960 -4.67 -5.58 -39.69
N GLY A 961 -4.53 -4.78 -38.63
CA GLY A 961 -4.15 -3.37 -38.74
C GLY A 961 -3.77 -2.77 -37.39
N VAL A 962 -3.43 -1.49 -37.38
CA VAL A 962 -3.15 -0.74 -36.14
C VAL A 962 -4.04 0.50 -36.07
N GLY A 963 -4.99 0.51 -35.15
CA GLY A 963 -5.75 1.71 -34.79
C GLY A 963 -4.89 2.70 -34.03
N LEU A 964 -5.10 3.99 -34.27
CA LEU A 964 -4.49 5.08 -33.54
C LEU A 964 -5.60 6.00 -33.04
N SER A 965 -5.51 6.49 -31.81
CA SER A 965 -6.42 7.52 -31.30
C SER A 965 -5.74 8.48 -30.32
N LEU A 966 -6.31 9.69 -30.25
CA LEU A 966 -6.02 10.72 -29.26
C LEU A 966 -7.35 11.10 -28.60
N ASN A 967 -7.40 11.11 -27.28
CA ASN A 967 -8.59 11.39 -26.48
C ASN A 967 -8.26 12.47 -25.43
N TYR A 968 -9.16 13.43 -25.26
CA TYR A 968 -9.10 14.44 -24.20
C TYR A 968 -10.39 14.40 -23.38
N VAL A 969 -10.25 14.42 -22.05
CA VAL A 969 -11.36 14.30 -21.10
C VAL A 969 -11.23 15.33 -19.98
N ASN A 970 -12.33 16.02 -19.67
CA ASN A 970 -12.52 16.75 -18.42
C ASN A 970 -13.89 16.50 -17.77
N HIS A 971 -14.18 17.18 -16.65
CA HIS A 971 -15.37 16.92 -15.83
C HIS A 971 -16.73 17.31 -16.45
N TRP A 972 -16.76 17.96 -17.64
CA TRP A 972 -18.01 18.21 -18.41
C TRP A 972 -17.87 18.01 -19.93
N PHE A 973 -16.70 17.63 -20.45
CA PHE A 973 -16.45 17.49 -21.89
C PHE A 973 -15.41 16.42 -22.21
N ALA A 974 -15.65 15.68 -23.30
CA ALA A 974 -14.64 14.84 -23.92
C ALA A 974 -14.63 15.02 -25.43
N ALA A 975 -13.47 14.77 -26.03
CA ALA A 975 -13.31 14.68 -27.47
C ALA A 975 -12.24 13.64 -27.83
N ASP A 976 -12.54 12.77 -28.80
CA ASP A 976 -11.56 11.85 -29.36
C ASP A 976 -11.49 11.97 -30.89
N VAL A 977 -10.32 11.63 -31.43
CA VAL A 977 -10.08 11.48 -32.87
C VAL A 977 -9.11 10.32 -33.11
N GLY A 978 -9.38 9.52 -34.14
CA GLY A 978 -8.56 8.37 -34.46
C GLY A 978 -8.86 7.76 -35.83
N SER A 979 -8.36 6.55 -36.06
CA SER A 979 -8.62 5.78 -37.26
C SER A 979 -9.15 4.39 -36.95
N SER A 980 -9.91 3.81 -37.90
CA SER A 980 -9.99 2.35 -37.97
C SER A 980 -8.59 1.74 -38.20
N PRO A 981 -8.37 0.46 -37.88
CA PRO A 981 -7.04 -0.13 -37.93
C PRO A 981 -6.33 0.00 -39.29
N LEU A 982 -5.21 0.75 -39.28
CA LEU A 982 -4.39 1.00 -40.46
C LEU A 982 -3.77 -0.33 -40.95
N GLY A 983 -4.23 -0.80 -42.10
CA GLY A 983 -3.96 -2.15 -42.62
C GLY A 983 -5.22 -2.86 -43.09
N PHE A 984 -6.39 -2.50 -42.55
CA PHE A 984 -7.69 -2.93 -43.06
C PHE A 984 -7.93 -2.45 -44.50
N PRO A 985 -8.69 -3.19 -45.34
CA PRO A 985 -8.95 -2.80 -46.72
C PRO A 985 -9.65 -1.44 -46.88
N ILE A 986 -10.42 -0.99 -45.88
CA ILE A 986 -11.13 0.28 -45.87
C ILE A 986 -10.85 1.06 -44.57
N THR A 987 -9.86 1.94 -44.63
CA THR A 987 -9.51 2.82 -43.51
C THR A 987 -10.42 4.04 -43.44
N ASN A 988 -10.85 4.38 -42.22
CA ASN A 988 -11.74 5.51 -41.93
C ASN A 988 -11.18 6.35 -40.78
N VAL A 989 -11.37 7.68 -40.84
CA VAL A 989 -11.23 8.56 -39.67
C VAL A 989 -12.50 8.47 -38.83
N VAL A 990 -12.31 8.28 -37.53
CA VAL A 990 -13.34 8.14 -36.49
C VAL A 990 -13.05 9.13 -35.36
N GLY A 991 -14.04 9.33 -34.48
CA GLY A 991 -13.93 10.26 -33.36
C GLY A 991 -15.30 10.80 -32.94
N GLY A 992 -15.36 11.49 -31.82
CA GLY A 992 -16.59 12.07 -31.30
C GLY A 992 -16.32 13.18 -30.30
N VAL A 993 -17.40 13.86 -29.93
CA VAL A 993 -17.45 14.84 -28.85
C VAL A 993 -18.59 14.52 -27.90
N GLU A 994 -18.40 14.81 -26.63
CA GLU A 994 -19.42 14.69 -25.59
C GLU A 994 -19.37 15.89 -24.65
N PHE A 995 -20.54 16.34 -24.21
CA PHE A 995 -20.76 17.48 -23.33
C PHE A 995 -21.77 17.07 -22.26
N SER A 996 -21.34 17.00 -20.99
CA SER A 996 -22.13 16.50 -19.86
C SER A 996 -22.16 17.47 -18.66
N PRO A 997 -22.72 18.69 -18.79
CA PRO A 997 -22.83 19.63 -17.67
C PRO A 997 -23.89 19.23 -16.63
N ARG A 998 -23.62 19.58 -15.37
CA ARG A 998 -24.65 19.61 -14.31
C ARG A 998 -25.46 20.90 -14.42
N LEU A 999 -26.78 20.77 -14.61
CA LEU A 999 -27.74 21.88 -14.70
C LEU A 999 -28.21 22.34 -13.31
N THR A 1000 -28.27 21.43 -12.35
CA THR A 1000 -28.49 21.72 -10.93
C THR A 1000 -27.55 20.84 -10.08
N ARG A 1001 -27.72 20.79 -8.76
CA ARG A 1001 -26.98 19.81 -7.94
C ARG A 1001 -27.27 18.35 -8.35
N ASN A 1002 -28.50 18.06 -8.78
CA ASN A 1002 -29.03 16.70 -8.90
C ASN A 1002 -29.49 16.36 -10.34
N LEU A 1003 -29.47 17.33 -11.27
CA LEU A 1003 -29.86 17.16 -12.68
C LEU A 1003 -28.65 17.40 -13.60
N GLY A 1004 -28.31 16.39 -14.40
CA GLY A 1004 -27.34 16.45 -15.50
C GLY A 1004 -28.00 16.43 -16.88
N LEU A 1005 -27.30 16.98 -17.86
CA LEU A 1005 -27.61 16.91 -19.29
C LEU A 1005 -26.40 16.32 -19.99
N ARG A 1006 -26.57 15.25 -20.77
CA ARG A 1006 -25.52 14.62 -21.57
C ARG A 1006 -25.87 14.71 -23.06
N ILE A 1007 -24.98 15.30 -23.86
CA ILE A 1007 -25.11 15.39 -25.32
C ILE A 1007 -23.83 14.83 -25.94
N SER A 1008 -23.95 13.86 -26.84
CA SER A 1008 -22.81 13.29 -27.56
C SER A 1008 -23.07 13.20 -29.06
N GLY A 1009 -22.00 13.17 -29.85
CA GLY A 1009 -22.10 12.96 -31.28
C GLY A 1009 -20.74 12.65 -31.90
N GLY A 1010 -20.73 11.82 -32.94
CA GLY A 1010 -19.47 11.37 -33.54
C GLY A 1010 -19.63 10.36 -34.66
N ARG A 1011 -18.52 9.79 -35.07
CA ARG A 1011 -18.38 8.76 -36.10
C ARG A 1011 -17.60 7.58 -35.54
N ARG A 1012 -18.25 6.42 -35.41
CA ARG A 1012 -17.63 5.14 -34.99
C ARG A 1012 -17.65 4.14 -36.14
N MET A 1013 -16.78 3.12 -36.07
CA MET A 1013 -16.94 1.92 -36.91
C MET A 1013 -18.13 1.10 -36.41
N VAL A 1014 -18.77 0.35 -37.30
CA VAL A 1014 -19.64 -0.77 -36.93
C VAL A 1014 -18.76 -2.03 -36.84
N THR A 1015 -18.92 -2.84 -35.79
CA THR A 1015 -17.95 -3.91 -35.42
C THR A 1015 -18.57 -5.31 -35.36
N ASP A 1016 -19.75 -5.50 -35.93
CA ASP A 1016 -20.52 -6.75 -35.98
C ASP A 1016 -19.82 -7.88 -36.78
N SER A 1017 -19.02 -7.50 -37.78
CA SER A 1017 -18.43 -8.39 -38.79
C SER A 1017 -17.17 -7.77 -39.42
N GLU A 1018 -16.37 -8.56 -40.14
CA GLU A 1018 -15.22 -8.03 -40.90
C GLU A 1018 -15.67 -7.08 -42.03
N LEU A 1019 -16.73 -7.43 -42.76
CA LEU A 1019 -17.37 -6.58 -43.76
C LEU A 1019 -17.77 -5.20 -43.20
N SER A 1020 -18.41 -5.16 -42.02
CA SER A 1020 -18.80 -3.89 -41.40
C SER A 1020 -17.59 -3.12 -40.85
N TYR A 1021 -16.61 -3.79 -40.25
CA TYR A 1021 -15.49 -3.17 -39.52
C TYR A 1021 -14.27 -2.83 -40.40
N ALA A 1022 -13.75 -3.81 -41.14
CA ALA A 1022 -12.58 -3.68 -41.99
C ALA A 1022 -12.93 -3.34 -43.44
N GLY A 1023 -14.09 -3.82 -43.91
CA GLY A 1023 -14.44 -3.86 -45.31
C GLY A 1023 -13.63 -4.92 -46.07
N GLU A 1024 -14.24 -5.50 -47.09
CA GLU A 1024 -13.75 -6.69 -47.77
C GLU A 1024 -13.65 -6.45 -49.29
N ARG A 1025 -13.15 -7.44 -50.02
CA ARG A 1025 -13.09 -7.44 -51.48
C ARG A 1025 -14.09 -8.45 -52.04
N ASP A 1026 -14.96 -7.97 -52.91
CA ASP A 1026 -15.93 -8.78 -53.63
C ASP A 1026 -15.20 -9.74 -54.61
N PRO A 1027 -15.42 -11.07 -54.57
CA PRO A 1027 -14.65 -12.00 -55.40
C PRO A 1027 -15.05 -11.97 -56.88
N GLY A 1028 -16.31 -11.68 -57.20
CA GLY A 1028 -16.80 -11.61 -58.58
C GLY A 1028 -16.42 -10.34 -59.35
N THR A 1029 -16.34 -9.18 -58.70
CA THR A 1029 -15.95 -7.89 -59.35
C THR A 1029 -14.61 -7.32 -58.90
N GLY A 1030 -13.99 -7.87 -57.86
CA GLY A 1030 -12.68 -7.44 -57.35
C GLY A 1030 -12.68 -6.07 -56.64
N LYS A 1031 -13.85 -5.46 -56.43
CA LYS A 1031 -14.02 -4.13 -55.82
C LYS A 1031 -14.05 -4.22 -54.29
N LEU A 1032 -13.66 -3.12 -53.63
CA LEU A 1032 -13.80 -2.98 -52.18
C LEU A 1032 -15.22 -2.59 -51.78
N TRP A 1033 -15.75 -3.17 -50.71
CA TRP A 1033 -17.09 -2.92 -50.19
C TRP A 1033 -17.14 -3.15 -48.66
N GLY A 1034 -18.08 -2.54 -47.96
CA GLY A 1034 -18.15 -2.56 -46.49
C GLY A 1034 -17.44 -1.35 -45.86
N GLY A 1035 -16.82 -1.54 -44.69
CA GLY A 1035 -16.16 -0.48 -43.92
C GLY A 1035 -17.15 0.58 -43.47
N VAL A 1036 -18.20 0.14 -42.78
CA VAL A 1036 -19.37 0.92 -42.37
C VAL A 1036 -19.04 1.78 -41.15
N THR A 1037 -19.44 3.05 -41.22
CA THR A 1037 -19.38 3.96 -40.08
C THR A 1037 -20.75 4.44 -39.67
N ARG A 1038 -21.02 4.42 -38.36
CA ARG A 1038 -22.18 5.03 -37.71
C ARG A 1038 -21.84 6.47 -37.35
N MET A 1039 -22.46 7.44 -38.03
CA MET A 1039 -22.43 8.85 -37.68
C MET A 1039 -23.67 9.18 -36.85
N PHE A 1040 -23.52 9.48 -35.57
CA PHE A 1040 -24.63 9.59 -34.62
C PHE A 1040 -24.64 10.93 -33.86
N GLY A 1041 -25.81 11.27 -33.33
CA GLY A 1041 -25.99 12.29 -32.29
C GLY A 1041 -27.04 11.82 -31.28
N HIS A 1042 -26.74 11.96 -30.00
CA HIS A 1042 -27.53 11.47 -28.87
C HIS A 1042 -27.68 12.56 -27.80
N GLY A 1043 -28.81 12.59 -27.11
CA GLY A 1043 -29.06 13.47 -25.96
C GLY A 1043 -29.85 12.77 -24.86
N ALA A 1044 -29.41 12.91 -23.62
CA ALA A 1044 -30.03 12.34 -22.43
C ALA A 1044 -30.07 13.35 -21.26
N LEU A 1045 -31.06 13.19 -20.39
CA LEU A 1045 -31.13 13.83 -19.07
C LEU A 1045 -30.97 12.75 -18.00
N GLU A 1046 -30.21 13.06 -16.94
CA GLU A 1046 -30.03 12.19 -15.77
C GLU A 1046 -30.39 12.98 -14.50
N TRP A 1047 -31.23 12.41 -13.63
CA TRP A 1047 -31.51 12.93 -12.29
C TRP A 1047 -31.02 11.91 -11.26
N SER A 1048 -30.08 12.33 -10.42
CA SER A 1048 -29.34 11.48 -9.49
C SER A 1048 -29.29 12.06 -8.08
N GLU A 1049 -29.54 11.20 -7.11
CA GLU A 1049 -29.37 11.39 -5.67
C GLU A 1049 -28.33 10.37 -5.15
N PRO A 1050 -27.81 10.47 -3.91
CA PRO A 1050 -26.81 9.54 -3.39
C PRO A 1050 -27.20 8.05 -3.41
N THR A 1051 -28.50 7.74 -3.38
CA THR A 1051 -29.02 6.36 -3.31
C THR A 1051 -29.75 5.88 -4.55
N TRP A 1052 -30.02 6.74 -5.55
CA TRP A 1052 -30.72 6.35 -6.78
C TRP A 1052 -30.47 7.33 -7.93
N ASN A 1053 -30.61 6.84 -9.17
CA ASN A 1053 -30.69 7.69 -10.35
C ASN A 1053 -31.79 7.23 -11.33
N VAL A 1054 -32.24 8.15 -12.18
CA VAL A 1054 -33.07 7.89 -13.36
C VAL A 1054 -32.52 8.66 -14.55
N TYR A 1055 -32.65 8.11 -15.75
CA TYR A 1055 -32.27 8.77 -16.98
C TYR A 1055 -33.27 8.50 -18.09
N ALA A 1056 -33.34 9.43 -19.04
CA ALA A 1056 -34.07 9.26 -20.29
C ALA A 1056 -33.35 10.01 -21.43
N GLY A 1057 -33.25 9.39 -22.59
CA GLY A 1057 -32.55 9.93 -23.74
C GLY A 1057 -32.93 9.28 -25.06
N GLY A 1058 -32.28 9.74 -26.12
CA GLY A 1058 -32.48 9.23 -27.47
C GLY A 1058 -31.58 9.92 -28.48
N GLY A 1059 -31.56 9.37 -29.68
CA GLY A 1059 -30.61 9.76 -30.70
C GLY A 1059 -31.02 9.34 -32.11
N PHE A 1060 -30.21 9.78 -33.07
CA PHE A 1060 -30.34 9.42 -34.47
C PHE A 1060 -28.95 9.16 -35.05
N ALA A 1061 -28.87 8.19 -35.96
CA ALA A 1061 -27.65 7.93 -36.70
C ALA A 1061 -27.87 7.73 -38.20
N TYR A 1062 -26.85 8.07 -38.97
CA TYR A 1062 -26.70 7.70 -40.38
C TYR A 1062 -25.55 6.69 -40.50
N LEU A 1063 -25.83 5.56 -41.15
CA LEU A 1063 -24.85 4.49 -41.35
C LEU A 1063 -24.51 4.39 -42.84
N GLY A 1064 -23.22 4.36 -43.15
CA GLY A 1064 -22.74 4.28 -44.52
C GLY A 1064 -21.31 3.76 -44.62
N GLY A 1065 -21.01 3.09 -45.72
CA GLY A 1065 -19.70 2.50 -46.02
C GLY A 1065 -19.44 2.49 -47.53
N THR A 1066 -18.26 2.03 -47.93
CA THR A 1066 -17.86 1.96 -49.34
C THR A 1066 -18.72 0.95 -50.08
N HIS A 1067 -19.36 1.37 -51.17
CA HIS A 1067 -20.36 0.61 -51.91
C HIS A 1067 -21.59 0.08 -51.11
N VAL A 1068 -21.69 0.27 -49.80
CA VAL A 1068 -22.84 -0.10 -48.93
C VAL A 1068 -24.06 0.78 -49.20
N ILE A 1069 -25.29 0.29 -48.96
CA ILE A 1069 -26.51 1.11 -48.99
C ILE A 1069 -26.64 1.92 -47.70
N GLY A 1070 -26.84 3.24 -47.82
CA GLY A 1070 -27.00 4.11 -46.66
C GLY A 1070 -28.24 3.75 -45.83
N ASN A 1071 -28.09 3.66 -44.52
CA ASN A 1071 -29.15 3.35 -43.57
C ASN A 1071 -29.32 4.50 -42.57
N THR A 1072 -30.47 4.56 -41.90
CA THR A 1072 -30.75 5.55 -40.86
C THR A 1072 -31.42 4.88 -39.68
N GLU A 1073 -30.98 5.26 -38.50
CA GLU A 1073 -31.32 4.67 -37.21
C GLU A 1073 -31.95 5.74 -36.32
N ALA A 1074 -32.94 5.34 -35.52
CA ALA A 1074 -33.46 6.13 -34.41
C ALA A 1074 -33.42 5.26 -33.14
N GLU A 1075 -32.97 5.83 -32.03
CA GLU A 1075 -32.83 5.18 -30.72
C GLU A 1075 -33.52 5.99 -29.62
N ALA A 1076 -34.05 5.31 -28.61
CA ALA A 1076 -34.58 5.90 -27.38
C ALA A 1076 -34.34 4.95 -26.21
N SER A 1077 -33.93 5.49 -25.07
CA SER A 1077 -33.73 4.71 -23.84
C SER A 1077 -34.23 5.46 -22.60
N ALA A 1078 -34.72 4.72 -21.62
CA ALA A 1078 -35.11 5.25 -20.32
C ALA A 1078 -34.92 4.18 -19.24
N GLY A 1079 -34.32 4.56 -18.13
CA GLY A 1079 -34.00 3.63 -17.07
C GLY A 1079 -33.67 4.31 -15.75
N GLY A 1080 -33.23 3.52 -14.79
CA GLY A 1080 -32.78 3.99 -13.49
C GLY A 1080 -32.26 2.87 -12.61
N SER A 1081 -31.51 3.22 -11.58
CA SER A 1081 -30.96 2.29 -10.60
C SER A 1081 -31.07 2.83 -9.18
N ALA A 1082 -31.15 1.93 -8.21
CA ALA A 1082 -31.13 2.25 -6.78
C ALA A 1082 -30.10 1.38 -6.05
N THR A 1083 -29.35 1.98 -5.12
CA THR A 1083 -28.49 1.27 -4.18
C THR A 1083 -29.37 0.56 -3.16
N VAL A 1084 -29.45 -0.77 -3.25
CA VAL A 1084 -30.27 -1.61 -2.35
C VAL A 1084 -29.49 -2.10 -1.13
N TRP A 1085 -28.15 -2.07 -1.19
CA TRP A 1085 -27.25 -2.36 -0.07
C TRP A 1085 -25.91 -1.63 -0.25
N GLN A 1086 -25.31 -1.21 0.85
CA GLN A 1086 -24.06 -0.45 0.91
C GLN A 1086 -23.35 -0.77 2.23
N MET A 1087 -22.01 -0.83 2.21
CA MET A 1087 -21.21 -1.16 3.40
C MET A 1087 -19.99 -0.24 3.50
N HIS A 1088 -20.05 0.71 4.45
CA HIS A 1088 -18.97 1.65 4.81
C HIS A 1088 -18.28 2.28 3.57
N ASP A 1089 -19.08 2.65 2.57
CA ASP A 1089 -18.67 3.20 1.27
C ASP A 1089 -17.67 2.40 0.43
N ARG A 1090 -17.26 1.19 0.88
CA ARG A 1090 -16.35 0.28 0.16
C ARG A 1090 -17.04 -0.66 -0.82
N GLN A 1091 -18.32 -0.95 -0.59
CA GLN A 1091 -19.11 -1.88 -1.41
C GLN A 1091 -20.54 -1.38 -1.61
N TRP A 1092 -21.06 -1.61 -2.81
CA TRP A 1092 -22.42 -1.27 -3.22
C TRP A 1092 -23.07 -2.41 -4.00
N LEU A 1093 -24.36 -2.61 -3.76
CA LEU A 1093 -25.24 -3.41 -4.61
C LEU A 1093 -26.32 -2.49 -5.17
N ARG A 1094 -26.38 -2.35 -6.49
CA ARG A 1094 -27.39 -1.58 -7.20
C ARG A 1094 -28.27 -2.49 -8.03
N VAL A 1095 -29.56 -2.19 -8.07
CA VAL A 1095 -30.56 -2.88 -8.91
C VAL A 1095 -31.31 -1.82 -9.69
N GLY A 1096 -31.59 -2.08 -10.96
CA GLY A 1096 -32.26 -1.12 -11.84
C GLY A 1096 -33.25 -1.74 -12.82
N LEU A 1097 -33.75 -0.88 -13.70
CA LEU A 1097 -34.53 -1.23 -14.88
C LEU A 1097 -34.03 -0.36 -16.04
N ASP A 1098 -33.82 -0.98 -17.19
CA ASP A 1098 -33.47 -0.32 -18.44
C ASP A 1098 -34.47 -0.71 -19.53
N LEU A 1099 -35.04 0.29 -20.20
CA LEU A 1099 -35.98 0.16 -21.31
C LEU A 1099 -35.36 0.80 -22.55
N MET A 1100 -35.14 -0.01 -23.57
CA MET A 1100 -34.45 0.39 -24.81
C MET A 1100 -35.31 0.14 -26.04
N TYR A 1101 -35.30 1.10 -26.97
CA TYR A 1101 -35.87 0.98 -28.31
C TYR A 1101 -34.85 1.45 -29.34
N PHE A 1102 -34.72 0.72 -30.44
CA PHE A 1102 -34.08 1.24 -31.65
C PHE A 1102 -34.73 0.67 -32.91
N GLY A 1103 -34.57 1.36 -34.04
CA GLY A 1103 -35.12 0.93 -35.32
C GLY A 1103 -34.37 1.51 -36.51
N TYR A 1104 -34.13 0.67 -37.53
CA TYR A 1104 -33.42 0.99 -38.75
C TYR A 1104 -34.37 1.10 -39.95
N LYS A 1105 -34.10 2.04 -40.86
CA LYS A 1105 -34.93 2.27 -42.07
C LYS A 1105 -34.89 1.12 -43.09
N ARG A 1106 -33.84 0.30 -43.07
CA ARG A 1106 -33.65 -0.89 -43.91
C ARG A 1106 -32.98 -1.97 -43.08
N ASP A 1107 -33.26 -3.24 -43.35
CA ASP A 1107 -32.33 -4.28 -42.96
C ASP A 1107 -31.19 -4.40 -43.99
N THR A 1108 -30.00 -4.62 -43.46
CA THR A 1108 -28.70 -4.61 -44.13
C THR A 1108 -27.74 -5.64 -43.51
N TYR A 1109 -28.26 -6.54 -42.65
CA TYR A 1109 -27.52 -7.61 -41.97
C TYR A 1109 -26.80 -8.60 -42.92
N PHE A 1110 -27.30 -8.75 -44.13
CA PHE A 1110 -26.81 -9.74 -45.10
C PHE A 1110 -25.44 -9.37 -45.72
N PHE A 1111 -24.85 -10.33 -46.43
CA PHE A 1111 -23.44 -10.30 -46.88
C PHE A 1111 -23.29 -10.29 -48.41
N THR A 1112 -24.35 -9.99 -49.15
CA THR A 1112 -24.36 -9.77 -50.60
C THR A 1112 -24.03 -8.32 -50.99
N TRP A 1113 -23.50 -8.13 -52.19
CA TRP A 1113 -22.99 -6.85 -52.67
C TRP A 1113 -23.98 -5.68 -52.53
N GLY A 1114 -23.59 -4.68 -51.75
CA GLY A 1114 -24.37 -3.49 -51.44
C GLY A 1114 -25.04 -3.51 -50.07
N GLN A 1115 -25.09 -4.65 -49.37
CA GLN A 1115 -25.51 -4.76 -47.97
C GLN A 1115 -24.47 -4.19 -46.99
N GLY A 1116 -24.67 -4.37 -45.68
CA GLY A 1116 -23.83 -3.82 -44.62
C GLY A 1116 -23.14 -4.84 -43.71
N GLY A 1117 -23.68 -6.05 -43.52
CA GLY A 1117 -23.13 -7.07 -42.63
C GLY A 1117 -23.30 -6.78 -41.13
N TYR A 1118 -24.29 -5.98 -40.72
CA TYR A 1118 -24.53 -5.59 -39.31
C TYR A 1118 -26.01 -5.66 -38.93
N PHE A 1119 -26.32 -5.91 -37.66
CA PHE A 1119 -27.70 -6.16 -37.22
C PHE A 1119 -28.56 -4.89 -37.27
N SER A 1120 -29.58 -4.86 -38.14
CA SER A 1120 -30.36 -3.65 -38.45
C SER A 1120 -31.89 -3.87 -38.53
N PRO A 1121 -32.55 -4.30 -37.44
CA PRO A 1121 -34.00 -4.52 -37.41
C PRO A 1121 -34.79 -3.22 -37.55
N GLN A 1122 -36.00 -3.29 -38.12
CA GLN A 1122 -36.91 -2.13 -38.21
C GLN A 1122 -37.45 -1.73 -36.84
N GLN A 1123 -37.60 -2.69 -35.93
CA GLN A 1123 -37.97 -2.46 -34.55
C GLN A 1123 -37.22 -3.42 -33.63
N TYR A 1124 -36.62 -2.89 -32.58
CA TYR A 1124 -36.11 -3.63 -31.42
C TYR A 1124 -36.67 -3.00 -30.15
N TYR A 1125 -37.14 -3.83 -29.22
CA TYR A 1125 -37.55 -3.44 -27.88
C TYR A 1125 -36.85 -4.35 -26.87
N GLY A 1126 -36.24 -3.77 -25.85
CA GLY A 1126 -35.62 -4.48 -24.72
C GLY A 1126 -36.09 -3.91 -23.39
N ALA A 1127 -36.33 -4.79 -22.41
CA ALA A 1127 -36.60 -4.44 -21.02
C ALA A 1127 -35.74 -5.33 -20.12
N MET A 1128 -34.67 -4.75 -19.57
CA MET A 1128 -33.61 -5.45 -18.83
C MET A 1128 -33.58 -5.04 -17.36
N VAL A 1129 -33.31 -5.98 -16.46
CA VAL A 1129 -33.10 -5.73 -15.03
C VAL A 1129 -31.60 -5.87 -14.73
N PRO A 1130 -30.81 -4.78 -14.74
CA PRO A 1130 -29.42 -4.81 -14.32
C PRO A 1130 -29.28 -4.94 -12.79
N VAL A 1131 -28.32 -5.76 -12.39
CA VAL A 1131 -27.81 -5.90 -11.02
C VAL A 1131 -26.30 -5.68 -11.06
N GLU A 1132 -25.83 -4.63 -10.40
CA GLU A 1132 -24.40 -4.29 -10.24
C GLU A 1132 -23.99 -4.57 -8.79
N TRP A 1133 -23.03 -5.47 -8.58
CA TRP A 1133 -22.28 -5.58 -7.33
C TRP A 1133 -20.84 -5.14 -7.56
N SER A 1134 -20.41 -4.12 -6.83
CA SER A 1134 -19.11 -3.47 -7.05
C SER A 1134 -18.52 -2.98 -5.73
N GLY A 1135 -17.19 -2.97 -5.67
CA GLY A 1135 -16.49 -2.55 -4.46
C GLY A 1135 -15.02 -2.92 -4.48
N HIS A 1136 -14.37 -2.74 -3.34
CA HIS A 1136 -12.98 -3.08 -3.13
C HIS A 1136 -12.74 -3.51 -1.67
N ASN A 1137 -11.59 -4.11 -1.42
CA ASN A 1137 -11.12 -4.50 -0.08
C ASN A 1137 -9.60 -4.71 -0.13
N LYS A 1138 -8.85 -3.86 0.58
CA LYS A 1138 -7.38 -3.78 0.51
C LYS A 1138 -6.90 -3.76 -0.95
N ARG A 1139 -6.20 -4.82 -1.39
CA ARG A 1139 -5.57 -4.92 -2.73
C ARG A 1139 -6.52 -5.36 -3.83
N TRP A 1140 -7.76 -5.72 -3.51
CA TRP A 1140 -8.74 -6.23 -4.48
C TRP A 1140 -9.78 -5.17 -4.82
N THR A 1141 -10.02 -4.95 -6.11
CA THR A 1141 -11.15 -4.20 -6.63
C THR A 1141 -11.96 -5.10 -7.54
N TRP A 1142 -13.29 -5.10 -7.43
CA TRP A 1142 -14.17 -5.90 -8.28
C TRP A 1142 -15.40 -5.13 -8.74
N PHE A 1143 -15.89 -5.54 -9.90
CA PHE A 1143 -17.14 -5.08 -10.49
C PHE A 1143 -17.79 -6.28 -11.18
N LEU A 1144 -19.04 -6.57 -10.84
CA LEU A 1144 -19.84 -7.62 -11.44
C LEU A 1144 -21.20 -7.03 -11.80
N ARG A 1145 -21.50 -6.92 -13.09
CA ARG A 1145 -22.82 -6.54 -13.59
C ARG A 1145 -23.42 -7.71 -14.36
N GLY A 1146 -24.62 -8.10 -13.96
CA GLY A 1146 -25.45 -9.03 -14.71
C GLY A 1146 -26.79 -8.38 -14.99
N GLU A 1147 -27.28 -8.50 -16.21
CA GLU A 1147 -28.62 -8.04 -16.59
C GLU A 1147 -29.35 -9.12 -17.34
N ALA A 1148 -30.62 -9.30 -17.00
CA ALA A 1148 -31.50 -10.27 -17.63
C ALA A 1148 -32.87 -9.64 -17.86
N GLY A 1149 -33.52 -10.02 -18.96
CA GLY A 1149 -34.76 -9.38 -19.36
C GLY A 1149 -35.41 -10.01 -20.57
N PHE A 1150 -36.37 -9.29 -21.13
CA PHE A 1150 -37.11 -9.68 -22.31
C PHE A 1150 -36.76 -8.77 -23.48
N GLN A 1151 -36.57 -9.36 -24.66
CA GLN A 1151 -36.43 -8.63 -25.91
C GLN A 1151 -37.45 -9.09 -26.96
N HIS A 1152 -37.76 -8.19 -27.88
CA HIS A 1152 -38.47 -8.47 -29.12
C HIS A 1152 -37.83 -7.67 -30.27
N TYR A 1153 -37.61 -8.30 -31.42
CA TYR A 1153 -37.20 -7.60 -32.64
C TYR A 1153 -37.91 -8.12 -33.89
N HIS A 1154 -37.93 -7.28 -34.92
CA HIS A 1154 -38.52 -7.55 -36.23
C HIS A 1154 -37.70 -6.87 -37.35
N SER A 1155 -37.36 -7.63 -38.38
CA SER A 1155 -36.60 -7.23 -39.56
C SER A 1155 -37.38 -7.55 -40.83
N ASN A 1156 -37.83 -6.51 -41.53
CA ASN A 1156 -38.47 -6.61 -42.83
C ASN A 1156 -37.47 -7.14 -43.88
N GLY A 1157 -37.95 -7.99 -44.79
CA GLY A 1157 -37.13 -8.55 -45.88
C GLY A 1157 -36.42 -7.51 -46.76
N ALA A 1158 -35.16 -7.81 -47.11
CA ALA A 1158 -34.26 -6.92 -47.84
C ALA A 1158 -33.97 -7.42 -49.27
N PRO A 1159 -33.77 -6.54 -50.27
CA PRO A 1159 -33.36 -6.95 -51.62
C PRO A 1159 -31.99 -7.64 -51.59
N TYR A 1160 -31.80 -8.69 -52.40
CA TYR A 1160 -30.52 -9.41 -52.48
C TYR A 1160 -29.36 -8.52 -52.96
N TYR A 1161 -29.61 -7.60 -53.90
CA TYR A 1161 -28.61 -6.65 -54.42
C TYR A 1161 -29.14 -5.21 -54.35
N PRO A 1162 -29.16 -4.57 -53.17
CA PRO A 1162 -29.94 -3.36 -52.90
C PRO A 1162 -29.46 -2.07 -53.61
N LYS A 1163 -28.44 -2.17 -54.47
CA LYS A 1163 -27.85 -1.04 -55.22
C LYS A 1163 -27.65 -1.27 -56.70
N ASP A 1164 -27.91 -2.48 -57.19
CA ASP A 1164 -27.71 -2.83 -58.60
C ASP A 1164 -28.92 -3.61 -59.12
N SER A 1165 -29.78 -2.91 -59.86
CA SER A 1165 -31.00 -3.49 -60.43
C SER A 1165 -30.73 -4.57 -61.48
N ASN A 1166 -29.53 -4.64 -62.04
CA ASN A 1166 -29.17 -5.66 -63.02
C ASN A 1166 -28.75 -6.93 -62.30
N LEU A 1167 -27.90 -6.85 -61.27
CA LEU A 1167 -27.58 -8.00 -60.42
C LEU A 1167 -28.84 -8.54 -59.73
N GLN A 1168 -29.71 -7.66 -59.22
CA GLN A 1168 -31.00 -8.01 -58.62
C GLN A 1168 -31.99 -8.69 -59.59
N ALA A 1169 -31.83 -8.48 -60.91
CA ALA A 1169 -32.60 -9.15 -61.95
C ALA A 1169 -31.91 -10.41 -62.51
N LEU A 1170 -30.68 -10.70 -62.08
CA LEU A 1170 -29.89 -11.87 -62.50
C LEU A 1170 -29.83 -12.96 -61.41
N SER A 1171 -30.17 -12.66 -60.15
CA SER A 1171 -30.34 -13.66 -59.07
C SER A 1171 -31.54 -14.61 -59.27
N VAL A 1172 -32.44 -14.27 -60.20
CA VAL A 1172 -33.78 -14.84 -60.41
C VAL A 1172 -33.78 -16.30 -60.96
N ALA A 1173 -32.61 -16.92 -61.14
CA ALA A 1173 -32.50 -18.21 -61.82
C ALA A 1173 -33.00 -19.43 -60.99
N ASP A 1174 -32.73 -19.45 -59.68
CA ASP A 1174 -33.01 -20.61 -58.80
C ASP A 1174 -33.22 -20.22 -57.31
N GLN A 1175 -33.33 -18.93 -56.97
CA GLN A 1175 -33.33 -18.42 -55.58
C GLN A 1175 -34.36 -17.30 -55.33
N PRO A 1176 -34.75 -17.03 -54.06
CA PRO A 1176 -35.69 -15.95 -53.75
C PRO A 1176 -35.10 -14.56 -53.99
N ASP A 1177 -35.89 -13.67 -54.59
CA ASP A 1177 -35.48 -12.30 -54.98
C ASP A 1177 -35.10 -11.39 -53.78
N TYR A 1178 -35.61 -11.72 -52.59
CA TYR A 1178 -35.45 -10.98 -51.34
C TYR A 1178 -35.10 -11.94 -50.21
N TYR A 1179 -34.30 -11.45 -49.25
CA TYR A 1179 -34.21 -12.06 -47.92
C TYR A 1179 -35.56 -11.97 -47.19
N GLY A 1180 -35.82 -12.95 -46.31
CA GLY A 1180 -37.10 -13.11 -45.64
C GLY A 1180 -37.44 -12.01 -44.63
N ASP A 1181 -38.73 -11.93 -44.29
CA ASP A 1181 -39.22 -11.18 -43.14
C ASP A 1181 -38.99 -12.01 -41.87
N GLU A 1182 -38.25 -11.47 -40.91
CA GLU A 1182 -37.81 -12.17 -39.70
C GLU A 1182 -38.22 -11.43 -38.41
N GLY A 1183 -38.27 -12.16 -37.31
CA GLY A 1183 -38.49 -11.58 -35.98
C GLY A 1183 -38.41 -12.63 -34.89
N ALA A 1184 -37.95 -12.23 -33.71
CA ALA A 1184 -37.87 -13.12 -32.55
C ALA A 1184 -38.19 -12.39 -31.25
N SER A 1185 -38.75 -13.14 -30.30
CA SER A 1185 -39.05 -12.71 -28.94
C SER A 1185 -38.47 -13.71 -27.96
N GLY A 1186 -37.87 -13.26 -26.87
CA GLY A 1186 -37.28 -14.18 -25.90
C GLY A 1186 -36.54 -13.51 -24.76
N LEU A 1187 -35.94 -14.35 -23.92
CA LEU A 1187 -35.03 -13.91 -22.87
C LEU A 1187 -33.68 -13.51 -23.48
N ALA A 1188 -33.17 -12.37 -23.03
CA ALA A 1188 -31.83 -11.89 -23.35
C ALA A 1188 -31.16 -11.32 -22.09
N GLY A 1189 -29.87 -11.05 -22.21
CA GLY A 1189 -29.08 -10.51 -21.11
C GLY A 1189 -27.58 -10.61 -21.36
N ASN A 1190 -26.81 -10.04 -20.44
CA ASN A 1190 -25.38 -10.26 -20.35
C ASN A 1190 -24.93 -10.43 -18.89
N VAL A 1191 -23.72 -10.95 -18.73
CA VAL A 1191 -22.98 -10.89 -17.49
C VAL A 1191 -21.55 -10.52 -17.81
N HIS A 1192 -21.01 -9.53 -17.11
CA HIS A 1192 -19.62 -9.12 -17.22
C HIS A 1192 -19.04 -8.86 -15.83
N GLY A 1193 -17.83 -9.40 -15.61
CA GLY A 1193 -17.13 -9.34 -14.33
C GLY A 1193 -15.67 -8.93 -14.53
N ARG A 1194 -15.23 -7.93 -13.79
CA ARG A 1194 -13.85 -7.43 -13.71
C ARG A 1194 -13.33 -7.62 -12.29
N ILE A 1195 -12.10 -8.11 -12.17
CA ILE A 1195 -11.37 -8.18 -10.90
C ILE A 1195 -9.93 -7.71 -11.10
N VAL A 1196 -9.47 -6.81 -10.23
CA VAL A 1196 -8.15 -6.18 -10.27
C VAL A 1196 -7.45 -6.43 -8.94
N TYR A 1197 -6.16 -6.79 -9.01
CA TYR A 1197 -5.27 -6.89 -7.86
C TYR A 1197 -4.16 -5.83 -7.94
N GLN A 1198 -3.95 -5.13 -6.83
CA GLN A 1198 -2.89 -4.16 -6.66
C GLN A 1198 -1.61 -4.82 -6.12
N PHE A 1199 -0.59 -4.91 -6.98
CA PHE A 1199 0.71 -5.50 -6.63
C PHE A 1199 1.61 -4.51 -5.87
N THR A 1200 1.60 -3.24 -6.29
CA THR A 1200 2.24 -2.10 -5.62
C THR A 1200 1.34 -0.87 -5.78
N HIS A 1201 1.64 0.28 -5.15
CA HIS A 1201 0.89 1.53 -5.40
C HIS A 1201 0.80 1.88 -6.90
N ARG A 1202 1.87 1.59 -7.65
CA ARG A 1202 2.00 1.87 -9.09
C ARG A 1202 1.39 0.80 -10.00
N LEU A 1203 1.62 -0.49 -9.68
CA LEU A 1203 1.29 -1.61 -10.57
C LEU A 1203 0.02 -2.33 -10.13
N ARG A 1204 -0.98 -2.32 -11.03
CA ARG A 1204 -2.27 -3.00 -10.86
C ARG A 1204 -2.49 -3.91 -12.06
N VAL A 1205 -2.94 -5.14 -11.82
CA VAL A 1205 -3.19 -6.13 -12.89
C VAL A 1205 -4.54 -6.78 -12.62
N GLY A 1206 -5.34 -6.95 -13.66
CA GLY A 1206 -6.67 -7.52 -13.56
C GLY A 1206 -7.04 -8.40 -14.74
N MET A 1207 -8.20 -9.02 -14.60
CA MET A 1207 -8.88 -9.75 -15.65
C MET A 1207 -10.35 -9.35 -15.70
N GLU A 1208 -10.90 -9.36 -16.91
CA GLU A 1208 -12.31 -9.14 -17.19
C GLU A 1208 -12.81 -10.27 -18.10
N GLY A 1209 -14.06 -10.69 -17.89
CA GLY A 1209 -14.74 -11.66 -18.73
C GLY A 1209 -16.21 -11.29 -18.89
N GLY A 1210 -16.72 -11.41 -20.11
CA GLY A 1210 -18.10 -11.10 -20.46
C GLY A 1210 -18.76 -12.21 -21.28
N TYR A 1211 -20.06 -12.40 -21.08
CA TYR A 1211 -20.91 -13.20 -21.95
C TYR A 1211 -22.24 -12.48 -22.19
N SER A 1212 -22.55 -12.23 -23.45
CA SER A 1212 -23.76 -11.55 -23.91
C SER A 1212 -24.57 -12.47 -24.81
N ARG A 1213 -25.89 -12.46 -24.66
CA ARG A 1213 -26.81 -13.19 -25.54
C ARG A 1213 -28.02 -12.32 -25.87
N ALA A 1214 -28.15 -11.97 -27.14
CA ALA A 1214 -29.28 -11.21 -27.68
C ALA A 1214 -29.68 -11.79 -29.06
N GLY A 1215 -30.97 -12.05 -29.25
CA GLY A 1215 -31.49 -12.69 -30.45
C GLY A 1215 -30.82 -14.04 -30.76
N ASN A 1216 -30.40 -14.21 -32.01
CA ASN A 1216 -29.83 -15.46 -32.52
C ASN A 1216 -28.31 -15.60 -32.31
N TRP A 1217 -27.64 -14.62 -31.69
CA TRP A 1217 -26.20 -14.63 -31.45
C TRP A 1217 -25.85 -14.67 -29.96
N SER A 1218 -24.65 -15.18 -29.66
CA SER A 1218 -23.99 -14.97 -28.39
C SER A 1218 -22.54 -14.52 -28.61
N GLU A 1219 -22.04 -13.73 -27.69
CA GLU A 1219 -20.72 -13.12 -27.75
C GLU A 1219 -20.01 -13.32 -26.41
N THR A 1220 -18.79 -13.82 -26.47
CA THR A 1220 -17.92 -14.00 -25.30
C THR A 1220 -16.73 -13.06 -25.44
N SER A 1221 -16.48 -12.25 -24.41
CA SER A 1221 -15.33 -11.36 -24.32
C SER A 1221 -14.43 -11.75 -23.14
N GLY A 1222 -13.15 -11.41 -23.24
CA GLY A 1222 -12.18 -11.54 -22.17
C GLY A 1222 -11.04 -10.56 -22.35
N MET A 1223 -10.61 -9.90 -21.28
CA MET A 1223 -9.52 -8.95 -21.30
C MET A 1223 -8.56 -9.19 -20.15
N TRP A 1224 -7.27 -9.24 -20.46
CA TRP A 1224 -6.20 -9.07 -19.47
C TRP A 1224 -5.79 -7.60 -19.46
N MET A 1225 -5.66 -7.02 -18.29
CA MET A 1225 -5.38 -5.60 -18.11
C MET A 1225 -4.20 -5.40 -17.16
N ALA A 1226 -3.26 -4.56 -17.55
CA ALA A 1226 -2.12 -4.17 -16.74
C ALA A 1226 -1.96 -2.65 -16.79
N HIS A 1227 -1.88 -2.04 -15.60
CA HIS A 1227 -1.90 -0.60 -15.39
C HIS A 1227 -0.67 -0.19 -14.56
N TYR A 1228 0.05 0.84 -15.01
CA TYR A 1228 1.22 1.35 -14.31
C TYR A 1228 1.22 2.88 -14.23
N ALA A 1229 1.24 3.42 -13.01
CA ALA A 1229 1.48 4.84 -12.74
C ALA A 1229 2.98 5.11 -12.56
N PHE A 1230 3.49 6.14 -13.23
CA PHE A 1230 4.85 6.64 -13.06
C PHE A 1230 4.92 7.63 -11.90
N ASP A 1231 6.07 7.76 -11.24
CA ASP A 1231 6.27 8.86 -10.27
C ASP A 1231 6.21 10.21 -10.99
N GLY A 1232 5.36 11.11 -10.52
CA GLY A 1232 5.52 12.54 -10.77
C GLY A 1232 6.57 13.11 -9.81
N GLN A 1233 7.76 13.41 -10.34
CA GLN A 1233 8.74 14.32 -9.73
C GLN A 1233 8.70 15.67 -10.47
#